data_AF-A0A9D5W856-F1
#
_entry.id   AF-A0A9D5W856-F1
#
_cell.length_a   1.000
_cell.length_b   1.000
_cell.length_c   1.000
_cell.angle_alpha   90.00
_cell.angle_beta   90.00
_cell.angle_gamma   90.00
#
_symmetry.space_group_name_H-M   'P 1'
#
loop_
_entity.id
_entity.type
_entity.pdbx_description
1 polymer ?
#
loop_
_entity_poly.entity_id
_entity_poly.type
_entity_poly.pdbx_seq_one_letter_code
_entity_poly.pdbx_strand_id
1 'polypeptide(L)'
;MYRKNSVILFIILASAFIPYLNIFNSPFVFDDASIVNFFTIRSFKESRYITESTFTINHIIHGLWLPGYHFVNIIIHAFNGILIYLLIMQLFKIQISSITNNAAKKYSFIISLAFLLHPIQIQAVTFLSQRSTALLTFFVLSALNIYVLWRRRCFPMDGGNTIIEYSKNKSVGLYMLAMIIAVLSVKVKELAVVLPFLITLVEFTFFSGKIKSRIAYVLPFCLIIPAVIFNALGVSSVSFDSQMQTTSIPAGNMPDVVIVYDVKSPLIANTRMEYILTEFRVIVTYLRMLVLPLNLTLIHYYPVSRSFFDLKVILSLLFILTIFLFGAIMFFQGNKQKDVMKKLTSFGIFWFFIGILPQSSLINKYGWTIFEYRVYLASPGVFITLLFITLKFIRNITVIKLIFKYIIPAIIAISAVCTFYLNMNWRNEVSLWEDNVKKEPLHPIARIMLGNAYGRAKHFKEALRELNLVSQMEPGFPEIPYYIGCVYAQAEQYDKALEEFEKSIEINSTLPFPHYSKGKILVYKKMWVEAAKELKLSLKLGIQTPDIYNLLGDALNMTGDVTGAIEMYENSLKLNLNNAEMHNNLGNLYTQTGNFALADSEILTALKLNPNLYDGYNNLGVLYANTGRMTDAVKEFKRALSIKKDYITGFKNLANAYMGLKMFDEADSTLNAAIAMNPDSFVILTTIGNMHLLKGDKAMAREFYLKALKINPSYTEALKNIELTKTN
;
A
#
# COMPACT_ATOMS: atom_id res chain seq x y z
N MET A 1 -27.65 34.19 11.60
CA MET A 1 -27.82 32.94 10.83
C MET A 1 -26.49 32.23 10.51
N TYR A 2 -25.41 32.99 10.23
CA TYR A 2 -24.05 32.44 9.97
C TYR A 2 -23.46 31.66 11.17
N ARG A 3 -23.47 32.20 12.39
CA ARG A 3 -22.93 31.55 13.60
C ARG A 3 -23.46 30.12 13.86
N LYS A 4 -24.77 29.89 13.70
CA LYS A 4 -25.39 28.57 13.96
C LYS A 4 -25.03 27.51 12.92
N ASN A 5 -24.77 27.89 11.66
CA ASN A 5 -24.34 26.93 10.64
C ASN A 5 -22.86 26.56 10.83
N SER A 6 -22.01 27.51 11.25
CA SER A 6 -20.60 27.27 11.56
C SER A 6 -20.42 26.28 12.73
N VAL A 7 -21.26 26.37 13.77
CA VAL A 7 -21.22 25.43 14.90
C VAL A 7 -21.57 24.00 14.47
N ILE A 8 -22.60 23.80 13.65
CA ILE A 8 -22.98 22.45 13.17
C ILE A 8 -21.84 21.86 12.32
N LEU A 9 -21.26 22.65 11.42
CA LEU A 9 -20.14 22.21 10.59
C LEU A 9 -18.91 21.84 11.42
N PHE A 10 -18.62 22.62 12.46
CA PHE A 10 -17.54 22.32 13.40
C PHE A 10 -17.80 21.02 14.18
N ILE A 11 -19.04 20.80 14.65
CA ILE A 11 -19.41 19.56 15.34
C ILE A 11 -19.27 18.35 14.42
N ILE A 12 -19.72 18.45 13.16
CA ILE A 12 -19.53 17.39 12.15
C ILE A 12 -18.03 17.09 12.00
N LEU A 13 -17.21 18.13 11.84
CA LEU A 13 -15.77 17.99 11.69
C LEU A 13 -15.14 17.32 12.92
N ALA A 14 -15.44 17.79 14.13
CA ALA A 14 -14.92 17.23 15.37
C ALA A 14 -15.39 15.79 15.62
N SER A 15 -16.65 15.47 15.25
CA SER A 15 -17.21 14.13 15.45
C SER A 15 -16.46 13.05 14.66
N ALA A 16 -15.87 13.40 13.52
CA ALA A 16 -15.08 12.46 12.73
C ALA A 16 -13.76 12.04 13.40
N PHE A 17 -13.21 12.83 14.33
CA PHE A 17 -11.93 12.53 14.96
C PHE A 17 -12.07 11.61 16.17
N ILE A 18 -13.12 11.80 16.99
CA ILE A 18 -13.28 11.10 18.27
C ILE A 18 -13.17 9.57 18.15
N PRO A 19 -13.84 8.89 17.20
CA PRO A 19 -13.76 7.44 17.07
C PRO A 19 -12.44 6.90 16.53
N TYR A 20 -11.55 7.78 16.05
CA TYR A 20 -10.29 7.44 15.40
C TYR A 20 -9.07 7.96 16.19
N LEU A 21 -9.26 8.43 17.43
CA LEU A 21 -8.15 8.97 18.24
C LEU A 21 -7.06 7.93 18.55
N ASN A 22 -7.39 6.64 18.54
CA ASN A 22 -6.46 5.56 18.88
C ASN A 22 -5.64 5.03 17.69
N ILE A 23 -5.90 5.47 16.46
CA ILE A 23 -5.21 4.95 15.26
C ILE A 23 -3.99 5.79 14.84
N PHE A 24 -3.74 6.94 15.45
CA PHE A 24 -2.63 7.82 15.04
C PHE A 24 -1.27 7.13 15.08
N ASN A 25 -1.08 6.17 16.00
CA ASN A 25 0.16 5.40 16.13
C ASN A 25 0.09 4.02 15.47
N SER A 26 -0.98 3.70 14.73
CA SER A 26 -1.12 2.44 14.02
C SER A 26 -0.07 2.36 12.89
N PRO A 27 0.67 1.24 12.78
CA PRO A 27 1.67 1.05 11.75
C PRO A 27 1.03 0.87 10.37
N PHE A 28 1.85 0.93 9.32
CA PHE A 28 1.47 0.41 8.01
C PHE A 28 1.24 -1.10 8.15
N VAL A 29 0.03 -1.55 7.83
CA VAL A 29 -0.37 -2.96 7.88
C VAL A 29 -1.00 -3.36 6.55
N PHE A 30 -0.91 -4.66 6.22
CA PHE A 30 -1.52 -5.20 4.99
C PHE A 30 -0.99 -4.47 3.73
N ASP A 31 -1.84 -3.99 2.83
CA ASP A 31 -1.37 -3.31 1.60
C ASP A 31 -0.75 -1.92 1.84
N ASP A 32 -0.71 -1.40 3.06
CA ASP A 32 -0.15 -0.07 3.33
C ASP A 32 1.36 0.01 3.06
N ALA A 33 2.07 -1.12 3.10
CA ALA A 33 3.48 -1.19 2.69
C ALA A 33 3.69 -0.71 1.23
N SER A 34 2.68 -0.86 0.36
CA SER A 34 2.75 -0.40 -1.02
C SER A 34 2.75 1.13 -1.17
N ILE A 35 2.38 1.87 -0.11
CA ILE A 35 2.34 3.34 -0.12
C ILE A 35 3.73 3.92 -0.40
N VAL A 36 4.79 3.22 0.02
CA VAL A 36 6.17 3.62 -0.21
C VAL A 36 6.49 3.75 -1.71
N ASN A 37 5.83 2.96 -2.56
CA ASN A 37 5.99 3.02 -4.01
C ASN A 37 5.43 4.31 -4.64
N PHE A 38 4.72 5.14 -3.86
CA PHE A 38 4.11 6.40 -4.30
C PHE A 38 4.86 7.65 -3.81
N PHE A 39 6.06 7.50 -3.23
CA PHE A 39 6.84 8.63 -2.74
C PHE A 39 7.60 9.39 -3.84
N THR A 40 7.53 8.95 -5.09
CA THR A 40 8.07 9.65 -6.25
C THR A 40 6.97 10.40 -7.02
N ILE A 41 7.30 11.58 -7.55
CA ILE A 41 6.37 12.38 -8.36
C ILE A 41 6.12 11.66 -9.68
N ARG A 42 4.85 11.32 -9.93
CA ARG A 42 4.41 10.55 -11.09
C ARG A 42 3.83 11.42 -12.19
N SER A 43 3.59 10.85 -13.36
CA SER A 43 2.97 11.57 -14.49
C SER A 43 1.44 11.60 -14.38
N PHE A 44 0.79 12.71 -14.76
CA PHE A 44 -0.69 12.80 -14.81
C PHE A 44 -1.32 11.75 -15.74
N LYS A 45 -0.53 11.19 -16.68
CA LYS A 45 -0.98 10.11 -17.57
C LYS A 45 -1.30 8.82 -16.80
N GLU A 46 -0.67 8.59 -15.66
CA GLU A 46 -0.84 7.36 -14.88
C GLU A 46 -2.25 7.23 -14.28
N SER A 47 -2.64 5.98 -14.01
CA SER A 47 -3.85 5.67 -13.26
C SER A 47 -3.69 6.13 -11.82
N ARG A 48 -4.76 6.64 -11.19
CA ARG A 48 -4.77 7.03 -9.76
C ARG A 48 -3.79 8.15 -9.36
N TYR A 49 -3.29 8.93 -10.32
CA TYR A 49 -2.38 10.06 -10.11
C TYR A 49 -2.72 10.94 -8.90
N ILE A 50 -3.98 11.32 -8.71
CA ILE A 50 -4.36 12.20 -7.58
C ILE A 50 -4.18 11.48 -6.24
N THR A 51 -4.60 10.22 -6.15
CA THR A 51 -4.43 9.41 -4.92
C THR A 51 -2.94 9.30 -4.57
N GLU A 52 -2.12 8.90 -5.53
CA GLU A 52 -0.68 8.72 -5.33
C GLU A 52 -0.01 10.04 -4.96
N SER A 53 -0.34 11.13 -5.67
CA SER A 53 0.15 12.48 -5.35
C SER A 53 -0.18 12.91 -3.93
N THR A 54 -1.34 12.52 -3.38
CA THR A 54 -1.65 12.82 -1.97
C THR A 54 -0.71 12.11 -1.01
N PHE A 55 -0.24 10.89 -1.32
CA PHE A 55 0.78 10.20 -0.52
C PHE A 55 2.15 10.82 -0.70
N THR A 56 2.52 11.22 -1.93
CA THR A 56 3.76 11.95 -2.20
C THR A 56 3.83 13.25 -1.40
N ILE A 57 2.77 14.08 -1.44
CA ILE A 57 2.70 15.33 -0.68
C ILE A 57 2.75 15.06 0.82
N ASN A 58 2.04 14.03 1.29
CA ASN A 58 2.08 13.64 2.70
C ASN A 58 3.49 13.24 3.13
N HIS A 59 4.23 12.55 2.28
CA HIS A 59 5.62 12.14 2.53
C HIS A 59 6.57 13.34 2.53
N ILE A 60 6.41 14.28 1.60
CA ILE A 60 7.20 15.52 1.55
C ILE A 60 7.03 16.33 2.85
N ILE A 61 5.81 16.39 3.39
CA ILE A 61 5.51 17.18 4.59
C ILE A 61 5.89 16.44 5.89
N HIS A 62 5.60 15.14 5.98
CA HIS A 62 5.67 14.39 7.24
C HIS A 62 6.75 13.28 7.26
N GLY A 63 7.47 13.05 6.16
CA GLY A 63 8.34 11.87 6.03
C GLY A 63 7.55 10.58 6.23
N LEU A 64 8.05 9.69 7.09
CA LEU A 64 7.36 8.45 7.49
C LEU A 64 6.57 8.59 8.81
N TRP A 65 6.29 9.81 9.26
CA TRP A 65 5.54 10.04 10.50
C TRP A 65 4.06 9.63 10.34
N LEU A 66 3.76 8.42 10.81
CA LEU A 66 2.45 7.75 10.69
C LEU A 66 1.24 8.59 11.12
N PRO A 67 1.27 9.35 12.24
CA PRO A 67 0.13 10.17 12.64
C PRO A 67 -0.32 11.15 11.55
N GLY A 68 0.61 11.68 10.74
CA GLY A 68 0.29 12.58 9.64
C GLY A 68 -0.55 11.91 8.54
N TYR A 69 -0.31 10.63 8.25
CA TYR A 69 -1.07 9.89 7.25
C TYR A 69 -2.51 9.60 7.69
N HIS A 70 -2.67 9.18 8.96
CA HIS A 70 -3.98 8.96 9.57
C HIS A 70 -4.77 10.26 9.70
N PHE A 71 -4.10 11.36 10.08
CA PHE A 71 -4.70 12.69 10.14
C PHE A 71 -5.35 13.10 8.82
N VAL A 72 -4.62 12.94 7.70
CA VAL A 72 -5.12 13.27 6.36
C VAL A 72 -6.35 12.43 6.00
N ASN A 73 -6.34 11.12 6.31
CA ASN A 73 -7.51 10.26 6.06
C ASN A 73 -8.74 10.69 6.86
N ILE A 74 -8.57 10.95 8.16
CA ILE A 74 -9.66 11.40 9.04
C ILE A 74 -10.20 12.76 8.56
N ILE A 75 -9.36 13.68 8.10
CA ILE A 75 -9.79 14.95 7.51
C ILE A 75 -10.64 14.73 6.26
N ILE A 76 -10.19 13.88 5.34
CA ILE A 76 -10.97 13.56 4.12
C ILE A 76 -12.32 12.95 4.51
N HIS A 77 -12.34 12.07 5.51
CA HIS A 77 -13.57 11.49 6.05
C HIS A 77 -14.50 12.58 6.65
N ALA A 78 -13.96 13.50 7.44
CA ALA A 78 -14.70 14.62 8.01
C ALA A 78 -15.33 15.53 6.92
N PHE A 79 -14.57 15.85 5.88
CA PHE A 79 -15.07 16.62 4.73
C PHE A 79 -16.17 15.89 3.96
N ASN A 80 -16.09 14.57 3.83
CA ASN A 80 -17.18 13.77 3.26
C ASN A 80 -18.47 13.91 4.09
N GLY A 81 -18.37 13.85 5.42
CA GLY A 81 -19.50 14.12 6.32
C GLY A 81 -20.12 15.51 6.10
N ILE A 82 -19.30 16.54 5.95
CA ILE A 82 -19.74 17.91 5.63
C ILE A 82 -20.45 17.95 4.27
N LEU A 83 -19.87 17.34 3.24
CA LEU A 83 -20.45 17.33 1.90
C LEU A 83 -21.80 16.57 1.85
N ILE A 84 -21.96 15.51 2.63
CA ILE A 84 -23.25 14.82 2.81
C ILE A 84 -24.27 15.77 3.46
N TYR A 85 -23.89 16.43 4.57
CA TYR A 85 -24.77 17.42 5.23
C TYR A 85 -25.20 18.52 4.25
N LEU A 86 -24.25 19.07 3.48
CA LEU A 86 -24.53 20.11 2.49
C LEU A 86 -25.44 19.60 1.38
N LEU A 87 -25.18 18.39 0.84
CA LEU A 87 -25.98 17.81 -0.23
C LEU A 87 -27.45 17.68 0.20
N ILE A 88 -27.70 17.04 1.34
CA ILE A 88 -29.08 16.84 1.83
C ILE A 88 -29.75 18.19 2.14
N MET A 89 -29.03 19.15 2.71
CA MET A 89 -29.53 20.52 2.89
C MET A 89 -29.90 21.18 1.56
N GLN A 90 -29.13 20.97 0.49
CA GLN A 90 -29.44 21.49 -0.82
C GLN A 90 -30.68 20.82 -1.42
N LEU A 91 -30.83 19.50 -1.25
CA LEU A 91 -32.00 18.76 -1.73
C LEU A 91 -33.30 19.26 -1.07
N PHE A 92 -33.29 19.51 0.24
CA PHE A 92 -34.43 20.12 0.94
C PHE A 92 -34.77 21.52 0.42
N LYS A 93 -33.78 22.32 0.03
CA LYS A 93 -34.02 23.66 -0.53
C LYS A 93 -34.62 23.65 -1.94
N ILE A 94 -34.53 22.54 -2.67
CA ILE A 94 -35.20 22.41 -3.98
C ILE A 94 -36.70 22.23 -3.78
N GLN A 95 -37.08 21.50 -2.73
CA GLN A 95 -38.46 21.13 -2.48
C GLN A 95 -39.13 22.19 -1.60
N ILE A 96 -39.80 23.16 -2.22
CA ILE A 96 -40.64 24.14 -1.52
C ILE A 96 -41.93 23.42 -1.10
N SER A 97 -41.94 22.72 0.06
CA SER A 97 -43.13 22.49 0.91
C SER A 97 -42.92 21.52 2.09
N SER A 98 -43.67 21.79 3.18
CA SER A 98 -43.92 21.05 4.43
C SER A 98 -42.83 20.92 5.50
N ILE A 99 -41.55 20.81 5.16
CA ILE A 99 -40.48 20.56 6.17
C ILE A 99 -39.81 21.87 6.57
N THR A 100 -39.80 22.17 7.87
CA THR A 100 -39.14 23.38 8.39
C THR A 100 -37.63 23.34 8.18
N ASN A 101 -36.99 24.49 8.00
CA ASN A 101 -35.52 24.59 7.87
C ASN A 101 -34.79 23.95 9.08
N ASN A 102 -35.40 23.96 10.26
CA ASN A 102 -34.85 23.30 11.45
C ASN A 102 -34.90 21.77 11.32
N ALA A 103 -35.99 21.21 10.79
CA ALA A 103 -36.09 19.78 10.52
C ALA A 103 -35.10 19.35 9.42
N ALA A 104 -34.96 20.13 8.35
CA ALA A 104 -33.95 19.88 7.30
C ALA A 104 -32.53 19.80 7.88
N LYS A 105 -32.12 20.79 8.69
CA LYS A 105 -30.82 20.78 9.38
C LYS A 105 -30.65 19.57 10.27
N LYS A 106 -31.68 19.22 11.04
CA LYS A 106 -31.67 18.07 11.95
C LYS A 106 -31.47 16.76 11.18
N TYR A 107 -32.21 16.53 10.11
CA TYR A 107 -32.13 15.31 9.32
C TYR A 107 -30.79 15.21 8.59
N SER A 108 -30.32 16.29 7.96
CA SER A 108 -28.99 16.33 7.32
C SER A 108 -27.87 16.06 8.32
N PHE A 109 -27.98 16.60 9.54
CA PHE A 109 -27.00 16.37 10.60
C PHE A 109 -26.98 14.91 11.07
N ILE A 110 -28.15 14.30 11.25
CA ILE A 110 -28.26 12.88 11.64
C ILE A 110 -27.66 11.97 10.56
N ILE A 111 -27.96 12.20 9.27
CA ILE A 111 -27.40 11.39 8.18
C ILE A 111 -25.88 11.54 8.10
N SER A 112 -25.38 12.76 8.29
CA SER A 112 -23.94 13.05 8.33
C SER A 112 -23.24 12.33 9.49
N LEU A 113 -23.79 12.40 10.71
CA LEU A 113 -23.26 11.68 11.87
C LEU A 113 -23.37 10.16 11.72
N ALA A 114 -24.48 9.66 11.19
CA ALA A 114 -24.65 8.25 10.89
C ALA A 114 -23.55 7.79 9.93
N PHE A 115 -23.21 8.56 8.91
CA PHE A 115 -22.09 8.24 8.03
C PHE A 115 -20.73 8.27 8.74
N LEU A 116 -20.44 9.34 9.48
CA LEU A 116 -19.12 9.58 10.09
C LEU A 116 -18.78 8.60 11.23
N LEU A 117 -19.80 8.13 11.94
CA LEU A 117 -19.61 7.37 13.18
C LEU A 117 -19.89 5.88 13.00
N HIS A 118 -20.29 5.44 11.81
CA HIS A 118 -20.64 4.05 11.56
C HIS A 118 -19.39 3.15 11.49
N PRO A 119 -19.36 2.01 12.21
CA PRO A 119 -18.21 1.11 12.22
C PRO A 119 -17.78 0.57 10.85
N ILE A 120 -18.70 0.48 9.89
CA ILE A 120 -18.40 0.04 8.51
C ILE A 120 -17.34 0.91 7.81
N GLN A 121 -17.13 2.15 8.26
CA GLN A 121 -16.19 3.06 7.61
C GLN A 121 -14.73 2.81 8.00
N ILE A 122 -14.46 1.95 9.00
CA ILE A 122 -13.11 1.71 9.52
C ILE A 122 -12.14 1.36 8.38
N GLN A 123 -12.47 0.40 7.53
CA GLN A 123 -11.58 0.02 6.42
C GLN A 123 -11.34 1.16 5.40
N ALA A 124 -12.22 2.14 5.28
CA ALA A 124 -12.02 3.24 4.34
C ALA A 124 -11.23 4.43 4.94
N VAL A 125 -11.13 4.48 6.27
CA VAL A 125 -10.52 5.60 7.01
C VAL A 125 -9.19 5.16 7.64
N THR A 126 -9.19 4.05 8.37
CA THR A 126 -8.04 3.53 9.14
C THR A 126 -7.01 2.83 8.25
N PHE A 127 -7.46 2.07 7.24
CA PHE A 127 -6.57 1.42 6.29
C PHE A 127 -6.02 2.47 5.31
N LEU A 128 -4.73 2.81 5.41
CA LEU A 128 -4.21 4.03 4.81
C LEU A 128 -4.34 4.02 3.28
N SER A 129 -4.08 2.89 2.64
CA SER A 129 -4.20 2.69 1.18
C SER A 129 -5.62 2.94 0.65
N GLN A 130 -6.65 2.77 1.49
CA GLN A 130 -8.04 3.07 1.14
C GLN A 130 -8.39 4.55 1.20
N ARG A 131 -7.41 5.44 1.42
CA ARG A 131 -7.49 6.87 1.09
C ARG A 131 -8.08 7.10 -0.30
N SER A 132 -7.77 6.23 -1.27
CA SER A 132 -8.36 6.26 -2.61
C SER A 132 -9.91 6.26 -2.61
N THR A 133 -10.53 5.48 -1.73
CA THR A 133 -11.99 5.36 -1.58
C THR A 133 -12.58 6.62 -0.93
N ALA A 134 -11.94 7.11 0.13
CA ALA A 134 -12.36 8.32 0.84
C ALA A 134 -12.22 9.57 -0.04
N LEU A 135 -11.11 9.69 -0.78
CA LEU A 135 -10.88 10.75 -1.77
C LEU A 135 -11.90 10.70 -2.89
N LEU A 136 -12.15 9.51 -3.47
CA LEU A 136 -13.10 9.42 -4.58
C LEU A 136 -14.48 9.92 -4.14
N THR A 137 -14.92 9.51 -2.96
CA THR A 137 -16.19 9.96 -2.37
C THR A 137 -16.21 11.47 -2.19
N PHE A 138 -15.09 12.08 -1.79
CA PHE A 138 -14.95 13.52 -1.68
C PHE A 138 -15.14 14.22 -3.03
N PHE A 139 -14.51 13.72 -4.09
CA PHE A 139 -14.66 14.29 -5.44
C PHE A 139 -16.09 14.11 -5.98
N VAL A 140 -16.68 12.92 -5.81
CA VAL A 140 -18.06 12.62 -6.25
C VAL A 140 -19.06 13.52 -5.52
N LEU A 141 -18.98 13.62 -4.20
CA LEU A 141 -19.88 14.46 -3.41
C LEU A 141 -19.66 15.95 -3.69
N SER A 142 -18.42 16.39 -3.95
CA SER A 142 -18.10 17.77 -4.32
C SER A 142 -18.71 18.14 -5.67
N ALA A 143 -18.49 17.32 -6.70
CA ALA A 143 -19.07 17.53 -8.03
C ALA A 143 -20.60 17.57 -7.96
N LEU A 144 -21.21 16.65 -7.21
CA LEU A 144 -22.66 16.59 -7.05
C LEU A 144 -23.21 17.81 -6.30
N ASN A 145 -22.57 18.23 -5.21
CA ASN A 145 -22.97 19.44 -4.48
C ASN A 145 -22.91 20.69 -5.36
N ILE A 146 -21.87 20.82 -6.19
CA ILE A 146 -21.68 21.97 -7.09
C ILE A 146 -22.68 21.92 -8.25
N TYR A 147 -22.94 20.74 -8.82
CA TYR A 147 -23.98 20.54 -9.83
C TYR A 147 -25.37 20.95 -9.30
N VAL A 148 -25.74 20.48 -8.10
CA VAL A 148 -27.02 20.85 -7.47
C VAL A 148 -27.09 22.35 -7.22
N LEU A 149 -26.00 22.96 -6.75
CA LEU A 149 -25.93 24.40 -6.50
C LEU A 149 -26.12 25.19 -7.79
N TRP A 150 -25.44 24.80 -8.86
CA TRP A 150 -25.61 25.37 -10.19
C TRP A 150 -27.06 25.28 -10.66
N ARG A 151 -27.62 24.07 -10.65
CA ARG A 151 -28.97 23.79 -11.17
C ARG A 151 -30.02 24.64 -10.46
N ARG A 152 -29.89 24.78 -9.13
CA ARG A 152 -30.78 25.63 -8.30
C ARG A 152 -30.66 27.12 -8.59
N ARG A 153 -29.47 27.61 -8.96
CA ARG A 153 -29.24 29.04 -9.24
C ARG A 153 -29.69 29.45 -10.64
N CYS A 154 -29.50 28.59 -11.63
CA CYS A 154 -29.88 28.89 -13.01
C CYS A 154 -31.38 28.75 -13.29
N PHE A 155 -32.04 27.82 -12.61
CA PHE A 155 -33.40 27.41 -12.95
C PHE A 155 -34.22 27.19 -11.67
N PRO A 156 -34.58 28.27 -10.96
CA PRO A 156 -35.44 28.15 -9.78
C PRO A 156 -36.82 27.58 -10.17
N MET A 157 -37.35 26.69 -9.33
CA MET A 157 -38.69 26.14 -9.50
C MET A 157 -39.73 27.15 -9.02
N ASP A 158 -40.46 27.74 -9.97
CA ASP A 158 -41.68 28.54 -9.80
C ASP A 158 -41.54 29.89 -9.04
N GLY A 159 -41.56 30.99 -9.81
CA GLY A 159 -42.28 32.25 -9.53
C GLY A 159 -42.05 33.05 -8.23
N GLY A 160 -41.21 32.59 -7.29
CA GLY A 160 -40.93 33.32 -6.06
C GLY A 160 -40.01 34.49 -6.30
N ASN A 161 -40.55 35.72 -6.20
CA ASN A 161 -39.85 37.02 -6.20
C ASN A 161 -38.83 37.16 -5.04
N THR A 162 -37.79 36.34 -5.04
CA THR A 162 -36.51 36.70 -4.43
C THR A 162 -35.43 36.52 -5.49
N ILE A 163 -35.45 37.48 -6.41
CA ILE A 163 -34.35 37.75 -7.33
C ILE A 163 -33.14 38.05 -6.45
N ILE A 164 -32.32 37.04 -6.17
CA ILE A 164 -30.88 37.29 -6.24
C ILE A 164 -30.56 36.98 -7.68
N GLU A 165 -30.50 38.03 -8.50
CA GLU A 165 -30.02 38.03 -9.86
C GLU A 165 -28.56 37.54 -9.84
N TYR A 166 -28.39 36.22 -9.78
CA TYR A 166 -27.06 35.64 -9.91
C TYR A 166 -26.71 35.71 -11.39
N SER A 167 -25.72 36.54 -11.71
CA SER A 167 -25.13 36.66 -13.05
C SER A 167 -24.99 35.29 -13.70
N LYS A 168 -25.60 35.11 -14.89
CA LYS A 168 -25.49 33.90 -15.71
C LYS A 168 -24.03 33.42 -15.84
N ASN A 169 -23.07 34.35 -15.90
CA ASN A 169 -21.64 34.05 -16.00
C ASN A 169 -21.09 33.30 -14.78
N LYS A 170 -21.51 33.67 -13.55
CA LYS A 170 -21.09 32.96 -12.33
C LYS A 170 -21.65 31.54 -12.26
N SER A 171 -22.81 31.30 -12.85
CA SER A 171 -23.41 29.98 -12.88
C SER A 171 -22.74 29.06 -13.91
N VAL A 172 -22.32 29.57 -15.08
CA VAL A 172 -21.49 28.78 -16.02
C VAL A 172 -20.21 28.29 -15.34
N GLY A 173 -19.55 29.16 -14.55
CA GLY A 173 -18.37 28.78 -13.76
C GLY A 173 -18.61 27.61 -12.79
N LEU A 174 -19.78 27.53 -12.15
CA LEU A 174 -20.13 26.40 -11.26
C LEU A 174 -20.29 25.08 -12.04
N TYR A 175 -20.94 25.11 -13.20
CA TYR A 175 -21.09 23.92 -14.03
C TYR A 175 -19.72 23.43 -14.54
N MET A 176 -18.88 24.34 -15.02
CA MET A 176 -17.51 24.03 -15.44
C MET A 176 -16.68 23.48 -14.28
N LEU A 177 -16.81 24.04 -13.08
CA LEU A 177 -16.13 23.52 -11.89
C LEU A 177 -16.58 22.10 -11.54
N ALA A 178 -17.88 21.80 -11.59
CA ALA A 178 -18.38 20.44 -11.40
C ALA A 178 -17.81 19.46 -12.44
N MET A 179 -17.71 19.89 -13.71
CA MET A 179 -17.08 19.12 -14.79
C MET A 179 -15.58 18.87 -14.55
N ILE A 180 -14.84 19.89 -14.12
CA ILE A 180 -13.41 19.74 -13.80
C ILE A 180 -13.23 18.73 -12.66
N ILE A 181 -14.02 18.84 -11.59
CA ILE A 181 -13.97 17.89 -10.46
C ILE A 181 -14.36 16.48 -10.92
N ALA A 182 -15.34 16.35 -11.83
CA ALA A 182 -15.70 15.06 -12.42
C ALA A 182 -14.52 14.42 -13.18
N VAL A 183 -13.81 15.20 -14.01
CA VAL A 183 -12.62 14.71 -14.72
C VAL A 183 -11.50 14.34 -13.75
N LEU A 184 -11.27 15.16 -12.72
CA LEU A 184 -10.27 14.86 -11.69
C LEU A 184 -10.60 13.56 -10.93
N SER A 185 -11.89 13.29 -10.67
CA SER A 185 -12.30 12.06 -9.97
C SER A 185 -11.85 10.78 -10.67
N VAL A 186 -11.75 10.80 -12.01
CA VAL A 186 -11.23 9.68 -12.82
C VAL A 186 -9.77 9.36 -12.49
N LYS A 187 -9.00 10.37 -12.08
CA LYS A 187 -7.60 10.23 -11.65
C LYS A 187 -7.44 9.87 -10.17
N VAL A 188 -8.53 9.56 -9.47
CA VAL A 188 -8.51 9.05 -8.09
C VAL A 188 -8.68 7.53 -8.08
N LYS A 189 -9.81 7.04 -8.63
CA LYS A 189 -10.20 5.62 -8.64
C LYS A 189 -11.27 5.37 -9.70
N GLU A 190 -11.27 4.17 -10.27
CA GLU A 190 -12.13 3.77 -11.40
C GLU A 190 -13.63 3.84 -11.05
N LEU A 191 -13.97 3.75 -9.76
CA LEU A 191 -15.34 3.92 -9.27
C LEU A 191 -15.94 5.31 -9.59
N ALA A 192 -15.16 6.29 -10.06
CA ALA A 192 -15.65 7.57 -10.59
C ALA A 192 -16.77 7.44 -11.63
N VAL A 193 -16.87 6.30 -12.33
CA VAL A 193 -17.93 6.01 -13.30
C VAL A 193 -19.35 6.15 -12.74
N VAL A 194 -19.56 6.10 -11.42
CA VAL A 194 -20.89 6.28 -10.81
C VAL A 194 -21.42 7.71 -10.89
N LEU A 195 -20.54 8.71 -11.03
CA LEU A 195 -20.90 10.12 -10.90
C LEU A 195 -22.01 10.57 -11.90
N PRO A 196 -21.96 10.24 -13.20
CA PRO A 196 -23.01 10.63 -14.15
C PRO A 196 -24.37 10.02 -13.80
N PHE A 197 -24.38 8.80 -13.24
CA PHE A 197 -25.59 8.13 -12.78
C PHE A 197 -26.17 8.78 -11.52
N LEU A 198 -25.32 9.22 -10.58
CA LEU A 198 -25.76 9.98 -9.41
C LEU A 198 -26.29 11.37 -9.78
N ILE A 199 -25.65 12.06 -10.74
CA ILE A 199 -26.17 13.33 -11.28
C ILE A 199 -27.52 13.10 -11.96
N THR A 200 -27.66 12.04 -12.75
CA THR A 200 -28.94 11.64 -13.36
C THR A 200 -29.99 11.40 -12.29
N LEU A 201 -29.66 10.62 -11.25
CA LEU A 201 -30.58 10.33 -10.16
C LEU A 201 -31.07 11.63 -9.48
N VAL A 202 -30.18 12.58 -9.20
CA VAL A 202 -30.57 13.89 -8.65
C VAL A 202 -31.46 14.67 -9.62
N GLU A 203 -31.04 14.78 -10.88
CA GLU A 203 -31.76 15.53 -11.92
C GLU A 203 -33.20 15.01 -12.08
N PHE A 204 -33.40 13.69 -12.04
CA PHE A 204 -34.68 13.02 -12.26
C PHE A 204 -35.56 12.85 -11.03
N THR A 205 -35.00 12.96 -9.83
CA THR A 205 -35.78 12.90 -8.59
C THR A 205 -36.25 14.29 -8.14
N PHE A 206 -35.36 15.29 -8.23
CA PHE A 206 -35.58 16.59 -7.61
C PHE A 206 -35.88 17.71 -8.60
N PHE A 207 -35.40 17.62 -9.85
CA PHE A 207 -35.57 18.67 -10.83
C PHE A 207 -36.70 18.39 -11.85
N SER A 208 -37.33 19.47 -12.31
CA SER A 208 -38.41 19.49 -13.30
C SER A 208 -37.96 20.24 -14.55
N GLY A 209 -38.75 20.15 -15.61
CA GLY A 209 -38.45 20.75 -16.92
C GLY A 209 -38.45 19.72 -18.05
N LYS A 210 -38.22 20.20 -19.28
CA LYS A 210 -38.22 19.37 -20.49
C LYS A 210 -37.15 18.29 -20.40
N ILE A 211 -37.53 17.05 -20.71
CA ILE A 211 -36.64 15.88 -20.68
C ILE A 211 -35.35 16.09 -21.48
N LYS A 212 -35.44 16.68 -22.68
CA LYS A 212 -34.30 16.96 -23.56
C LYS A 212 -33.27 17.88 -22.90
N SER A 213 -33.72 18.94 -22.22
CA SER A 213 -32.84 19.88 -21.52
C SER A 213 -32.13 19.20 -20.35
N ARG A 214 -32.85 18.37 -19.61
CA ARG A 214 -32.32 17.65 -18.45
C ARG A 214 -31.25 16.64 -18.86
N ILE A 215 -31.46 15.92 -19.97
CA ILE A 215 -30.45 15.04 -20.57
C ILE A 215 -29.22 15.85 -21.01
N ALA A 216 -29.41 17.01 -21.64
CA ALA A 216 -28.30 17.86 -22.09
C ALA A 216 -27.41 18.35 -20.94
N TYR A 217 -27.95 18.54 -19.72
CA TYR A 217 -27.17 18.93 -18.54
C TYR A 217 -26.37 17.77 -17.93
N VAL A 218 -26.77 16.52 -18.18
CA VAL A 218 -26.07 15.34 -17.68
C VAL A 218 -25.01 14.87 -18.69
N LEU A 219 -25.31 14.97 -19.98
CA LEU A 219 -24.53 14.38 -21.07
C LEU A 219 -23.02 14.68 -21.02
N PRO A 220 -22.56 15.91 -20.72
CA PRO A 220 -21.13 16.20 -20.61
C PRO A 220 -20.43 15.38 -19.52
N PHE A 221 -21.09 15.05 -18.41
CA PHE A 221 -20.52 14.22 -17.36
C PHE A 221 -20.32 12.77 -17.83
N CYS A 222 -21.12 12.27 -18.79
CA CYS A 222 -20.94 10.94 -19.35
C CYS A 222 -19.64 10.77 -20.13
N LEU A 223 -18.97 11.87 -20.52
CA LEU A 223 -17.66 11.83 -21.18
C LEU A 223 -16.55 11.24 -20.31
N ILE A 224 -16.75 11.16 -18.98
CA ILE A 224 -15.80 10.49 -18.10
C ILE A 224 -15.84 8.96 -18.24
N ILE A 225 -16.95 8.38 -18.75
CA ILE A 225 -17.13 6.93 -18.82
C ILE A 225 -16.08 6.29 -19.75
N PRO A 226 -15.87 6.75 -21.00
CA PRO A 226 -14.80 6.23 -21.85
C PRO A 226 -13.41 6.40 -21.23
N ALA A 227 -13.15 7.51 -20.54
CA ALA A 227 -11.87 7.75 -19.88
C ALA A 227 -11.62 6.78 -18.71
N VAL A 228 -12.65 6.46 -17.92
CA VAL A 228 -12.57 5.43 -16.88
C VAL A 228 -12.33 4.06 -17.50
N ILE A 229 -13.06 3.69 -18.55
CA ILE A 229 -12.90 2.41 -19.25
C ILE A 229 -11.47 2.30 -19.80
N PHE A 230 -10.97 3.34 -20.47
CA PHE A 230 -9.62 3.33 -21.03
C PHE A 230 -8.54 3.25 -19.94
N ASN A 231 -8.70 3.95 -18.81
CA ASN A 231 -7.79 3.81 -17.67
C ASN A 231 -7.85 2.40 -17.06
N ALA A 232 -9.05 1.82 -16.93
CA ALA A 232 -9.21 0.45 -16.44
C ALA A 232 -8.58 -0.57 -17.40
N LEU A 233 -8.68 -0.34 -18.72
CA LEU A 233 -8.09 -1.19 -19.76
C LEU A 233 -6.57 -1.01 -19.92
N GLY A 234 -6.06 0.20 -19.75
CA GLY A 234 -4.61 0.47 -19.77
C GLY A 234 -3.90 -0.13 -18.56
N VAL A 235 -4.60 -0.23 -17.43
CA VAL A 235 -4.18 -1.01 -16.25
C VAL A 235 -4.30 -2.53 -16.51
N SER A 236 -5.17 -2.96 -17.42
CA SER A 236 -5.27 -4.34 -17.90
C SER A 236 -4.45 -4.61 -19.17
N SER A 237 -3.42 -3.81 -19.45
CA SER A 237 -2.40 -4.16 -20.46
C SER A 237 -1.51 -5.32 -20.01
N VAL A 238 -1.75 -5.90 -18.82
CA VAL A 238 -1.68 -7.34 -18.62
C VAL A 238 -2.93 -7.96 -19.24
N SER A 239 -2.83 -8.26 -20.54
CA SER A 239 -3.92 -8.72 -21.39
C SER A 239 -4.58 -10.00 -20.86
N PHE A 240 -5.92 -10.04 -20.93
CA PHE A 240 -6.73 -11.20 -20.57
C PHE A 240 -6.43 -12.44 -21.43
N ASP A 241 -5.91 -12.25 -22.66
CA ASP A 241 -5.49 -13.35 -23.54
C ASP A 241 -4.11 -13.93 -23.22
N SER A 242 -3.28 -13.25 -22.40
CA SER A 242 -2.00 -13.79 -21.93
C SER A 242 -2.14 -14.71 -20.71
N GLN A 243 -3.35 -14.87 -20.15
CA GLN A 243 -3.61 -15.67 -18.93
C GLN A 243 -4.13 -17.09 -19.19
N MET A 244 -4.25 -17.53 -20.45
CA MET A 244 -4.59 -18.93 -20.75
C MET A 244 -3.38 -19.87 -20.88
N GLN A 245 -2.15 -19.37 -20.73
CA GLN A 245 -0.96 -20.21 -20.57
C GLN A 245 -0.48 -20.15 -19.12
N THR A 246 -0.98 -21.09 -18.30
CA THR A 246 -0.35 -21.68 -17.09
C THR A 246 0.45 -20.78 -16.14
N THR A 247 0.17 -19.48 -16.08
CA THR A 247 0.72 -18.56 -15.09
C THR A 247 -0.34 -18.36 -14.03
N SER A 248 -0.15 -19.11 -12.96
CA SER A 248 -0.79 -18.99 -11.68
C SER A 248 -0.88 -17.50 -11.26
N ILE A 249 -2.06 -16.91 -11.41
CA ILE A 249 -2.29 -15.49 -11.15
C ILE A 249 -2.20 -15.30 -9.63
N PRO A 250 -1.21 -14.55 -9.10
CA PRO A 250 -1.11 -14.33 -7.67
C PRO A 250 -2.35 -13.57 -7.19
N ALA A 251 -3.07 -14.13 -6.23
CA ALA A 251 -4.16 -13.44 -5.59
C ALA A 251 -3.57 -12.37 -4.68
N GLY A 252 -3.55 -11.13 -5.17
CA GLY A 252 -3.12 -9.96 -4.41
C GLY A 252 -1.61 -9.87 -4.29
N ASN A 253 -1.04 -8.85 -4.92
CA ASN A 253 0.23 -8.30 -4.46
C ASN A 253 -0.02 -7.65 -3.08
N MET A 254 -0.11 -8.46 -2.02
CA MET A 254 0.22 -7.96 -0.69
C MET A 254 1.75 -7.89 -0.68
N PRO A 255 2.37 -6.73 -0.47
CA PRO A 255 3.83 -6.58 -0.53
C PRO A 255 4.59 -7.57 0.37
N ASP A 256 3.91 -8.04 1.42
CA ASP A 256 4.43 -8.98 2.40
C ASP A 256 4.10 -10.45 2.13
N VAL A 257 3.08 -10.71 1.31
CA VAL A 257 2.48 -12.04 1.17
C VAL A 257 1.97 -12.26 -0.26
N VAL A 258 2.71 -13.05 -1.02
CA VAL A 258 2.30 -13.54 -2.33
C VAL A 258 1.58 -14.87 -2.12
N ILE A 259 0.27 -14.90 -2.38
CA ILE A 259 -0.53 -16.12 -2.27
C ILE A 259 -1.09 -16.47 -3.62
N VAL A 260 -0.63 -17.59 -4.16
CA VAL A 260 -1.07 -18.12 -5.44
C VAL A 260 -2.06 -19.23 -5.19
N TYR A 261 -3.32 -18.85 -5.02
CA TYR A 261 -4.37 -19.86 -4.94
C TYR A 261 -4.46 -20.68 -6.23
N ASP A 262 -4.61 -21.99 -6.07
CA ASP A 262 -5.09 -22.85 -7.16
C ASP A 262 -6.49 -22.39 -7.59
N VAL A 263 -6.81 -22.61 -8.87
CA VAL A 263 -8.12 -22.44 -9.49
C VAL A 263 -9.22 -23.17 -8.68
N LYS A 264 -8.86 -24.13 -7.82
CA LYS A 264 -9.78 -24.88 -6.97
C LYS A 264 -10.17 -24.21 -5.65
N SER A 265 -9.60 -23.05 -5.28
CA SER A 265 -9.97 -22.37 -4.03
C SER A 265 -11.47 -22.01 -3.97
N PRO A 266 -12.19 -22.30 -2.88
CA PRO A 266 -13.60 -21.92 -2.73
C PRO A 266 -13.79 -20.40 -2.59
N LEU A 267 -12.72 -19.64 -2.33
CA LEU A 267 -12.78 -18.20 -2.08
C LEU A 267 -12.56 -17.33 -3.32
N ILE A 268 -12.14 -17.92 -4.45
CA ILE A 268 -11.82 -17.18 -5.67
C ILE A 268 -12.81 -17.46 -6.78
N ALA A 269 -13.39 -16.38 -7.30
CA ALA A 269 -14.17 -16.43 -8.52
C ALA A 269 -13.24 -16.51 -9.73
N ASN A 270 -13.25 -17.65 -10.41
CA ASN A 270 -12.41 -17.88 -11.59
C ASN A 270 -13.06 -17.31 -12.85
N THR A 271 -14.38 -17.15 -12.83
CA THR A 271 -15.13 -16.55 -13.94
C THR A 271 -15.89 -15.31 -13.49
N ARG A 272 -16.18 -14.43 -14.46
CA ARG A 272 -17.04 -13.26 -14.23
C ARG A 272 -18.44 -13.69 -13.76
N MET A 273 -18.95 -14.82 -14.23
CA MET A 273 -20.25 -15.33 -13.81
C MET A 273 -20.25 -15.75 -12.35
N GLU A 274 -19.26 -16.50 -11.90
CA GLU A 274 -19.13 -16.87 -10.48
C GLU A 274 -19.02 -15.65 -9.57
N TYR A 275 -18.30 -14.62 -10.01
CA TYR A 275 -18.22 -13.34 -9.31
C TYR A 275 -19.61 -12.69 -9.21
N ILE A 276 -20.31 -12.50 -10.34
CA ILE A 276 -21.66 -11.89 -10.38
C ILE A 276 -22.65 -12.66 -9.50
N LEU A 277 -22.64 -14.00 -9.57
CA LEU A 277 -23.53 -14.85 -8.77
C LEU A 277 -23.26 -14.66 -7.27
N THR A 278 -22.00 -14.56 -6.89
CA THR A 278 -21.59 -14.33 -5.50
C THR A 278 -22.00 -12.94 -5.02
N GLU A 279 -21.89 -11.94 -5.89
CA GLU A 279 -22.16 -10.54 -5.55
C GLU A 279 -23.61 -10.28 -5.14
N PHE A 280 -24.59 -11.06 -5.61
CA PHE A 280 -25.95 -10.99 -5.08
C PHE A 280 -25.99 -11.26 -3.58
N ARG A 281 -25.29 -12.29 -3.12
CA ARG A 281 -25.22 -12.63 -1.68
C ARG A 281 -24.39 -11.60 -0.92
N VAL A 282 -23.32 -11.08 -1.53
CA VAL A 282 -22.46 -10.04 -0.94
C VAL A 282 -23.24 -8.74 -0.71
N ILE A 283 -24.06 -8.30 -1.67
CA ILE A 283 -24.90 -7.10 -1.51
C ILE A 283 -25.87 -7.24 -0.34
N VAL A 284 -26.47 -8.41 -0.13
CA VAL A 284 -27.30 -8.69 1.06
C VAL A 284 -26.48 -8.59 2.34
N THR A 285 -25.25 -9.10 2.30
CA THR A 285 -24.31 -9.05 3.43
C THR A 285 -23.94 -7.60 3.77
N TYR A 286 -23.70 -6.75 2.76
CA TYR A 286 -23.48 -5.32 2.92
C TYR A 286 -24.68 -4.59 3.52
N LEU A 287 -25.90 -4.87 3.03
CA LEU A 287 -27.11 -4.29 3.61
C LEU A 287 -27.27 -4.68 5.08
N ARG A 288 -27.00 -5.95 5.42
CA ARG A 288 -26.97 -6.41 6.82
C ARG A 288 -25.94 -5.61 7.62
N MET A 289 -24.70 -5.48 7.15
CA MET A 289 -23.64 -4.76 7.87
C MET A 289 -23.93 -3.27 8.06
N LEU A 290 -24.65 -2.63 7.13
CA LEU A 290 -25.04 -1.21 7.23
C LEU A 290 -26.20 -0.98 8.21
N VAL A 291 -27.06 -1.97 8.43
CA VAL A 291 -28.17 -1.89 9.39
C VAL A 291 -27.75 -2.41 10.77
N LEU A 292 -26.93 -3.46 10.78
CA LEU A 292 -26.49 -4.22 11.94
C LEU A 292 -25.00 -4.57 11.76
N PRO A 293 -24.08 -3.68 12.18
CA PRO A 293 -22.62 -3.81 11.96
C PRO A 293 -21.98 -4.86 12.88
N LEU A 294 -22.39 -6.12 12.70
CA LEU A 294 -21.84 -7.28 13.41
C LEU A 294 -20.84 -8.03 12.53
N ASN A 295 -19.83 -8.61 13.18
CA ASN A 295 -18.76 -9.38 12.54
C ASN A 295 -18.02 -8.57 11.45
N LEU A 296 -17.68 -7.31 11.75
CA LEU A 296 -16.81 -6.52 10.87
C LEU A 296 -15.37 -7.01 11.00
N THR A 297 -14.71 -7.28 9.87
CA THR A 297 -13.37 -7.86 9.80
C THR A 297 -12.65 -7.37 8.54
N LEU A 298 -11.33 -7.46 8.48
CA LEU A 298 -10.56 -6.98 7.33
C LEU A 298 -10.85 -7.85 6.09
N ILE A 299 -10.79 -9.16 6.27
CA ILE A 299 -11.07 -10.17 5.26
C ILE A 299 -12.16 -11.12 5.76
N HIS A 300 -13.09 -11.49 4.87
CA HIS A 300 -14.23 -12.36 5.18
C HIS A 300 -14.04 -13.71 4.48
N TYR A 301 -14.33 -14.82 5.18
CA TYR A 301 -14.44 -16.12 4.53
C TYR A 301 -15.76 -16.20 3.74
N TYR A 302 -15.71 -15.92 2.44
CA TYR A 302 -16.90 -15.83 1.60
C TYR A 302 -16.85 -16.78 0.39
N PRO A 303 -17.38 -18.02 0.53
CA PRO A 303 -17.37 -19.00 -0.55
C PRO A 303 -18.12 -18.51 -1.79
N VAL A 304 -17.44 -18.64 -2.91
CA VAL A 304 -17.91 -18.25 -4.25
C VAL A 304 -19.06 -19.14 -4.67
N SER A 305 -20.07 -18.51 -5.25
CA SER A 305 -21.25 -19.18 -5.79
C SER A 305 -20.95 -19.65 -7.21
N ARG A 306 -20.96 -20.98 -7.40
CA ARG A 306 -20.64 -21.62 -8.69
C ARG A 306 -21.89 -21.92 -9.54
N SER A 307 -23.09 -21.76 -8.97
CA SER A 307 -24.35 -22.04 -9.64
C SER A 307 -25.39 -20.96 -9.36
N PHE A 308 -26.14 -20.58 -10.39
CA PHE A 308 -27.30 -19.70 -10.25
C PHE A 308 -28.41 -20.36 -9.43
N PHE A 309 -28.49 -21.69 -9.45
CA PHE A 309 -29.50 -22.47 -8.73
C PHE A 309 -29.16 -22.72 -7.26
N ASP A 310 -28.08 -22.16 -6.74
CA ASP A 310 -27.86 -22.11 -5.30
C ASP A 310 -28.99 -21.29 -4.66
N LEU A 311 -29.71 -21.91 -3.72
CA LEU A 311 -30.82 -21.30 -3.00
C LEU A 311 -30.41 -19.96 -2.37
N LYS A 312 -29.17 -19.83 -1.87
CA LYS A 312 -28.66 -18.57 -1.30
C LYS A 312 -28.59 -17.46 -2.33
N VAL A 313 -28.22 -17.77 -3.58
CA VAL A 313 -28.16 -16.80 -4.69
C VAL A 313 -29.57 -16.36 -5.06
N ILE A 314 -30.49 -17.30 -5.27
CA ILE A 314 -31.88 -17.01 -5.63
C ILE A 314 -32.56 -16.13 -4.57
N LEU A 315 -32.46 -16.52 -3.29
CA LEU A 315 -33.05 -15.75 -2.19
C LEU A 315 -32.45 -14.35 -2.10
N SER A 316 -31.14 -14.21 -2.31
CA SER A 316 -30.47 -12.90 -2.32
C SER A 316 -30.94 -12.02 -3.47
N LEU A 317 -31.06 -12.59 -4.68
CA LEU A 317 -31.55 -11.89 -5.86
C LEU A 317 -33.00 -11.43 -5.69
N LEU A 318 -33.88 -12.29 -5.19
CA LEU A 318 -35.29 -11.96 -4.92
C LEU A 318 -35.41 -10.83 -3.87
N PHE A 319 -34.59 -10.88 -2.82
CA PHE A 319 -34.56 -9.85 -1.80
C PHE A 319 -34.10 -8.50 -2.37
N ILE A 320 -33.01 -8.50 -3.15
CA ILE A 320 -32.49 -7.31 -3.82
C ILE A 320 -33.53 -6.73 -4.79
N LEU A 321 -34.16 -7.57 -5.61
CA LEU A 321 -35.19 -7.17 -6.55
C LEU A 321 -36.39 -6.53 -5.82
N THR A 322 -36.76 -7.08 -4.66
CA THR A 322 -37.84 -6.53 -3.83
C THR A 322 -37.52 -5.10 -3.37
N ILE A 323 -36.30 -4.87 -2.87
CA ILE A 323 -35.85 -3.52 -2.45
C ILE A 323 -35.83 -2.56 -3.65
N PHE A 324 -35.33 -3.02 -4.79
CA PHE A 324 -35.26 -2.22 -6.01
C PHE A 324 -36.65 -1.82 -6.52
N LEU A 325 -37.58 -2.79 -6.61
CA LEU A 325 -38.97 -2.55 -7.00
C LEU A 325 -39.68 -1.61 -6.01
N PHE A 326 -39.45 -1.80 -4.71
CA PHE A 326 -39.95 -0.86 -3.70
C PHE A 326 -39.43 0.56 -3.92
N GLY A 327 -38.14 0.73 -4.22
CA GLY A 327 -37.53 2.01 -4.59
C GLY A 327 -38.18 2.63 -5.84
N ALA A 328 -38.44 1.83 -6.87
CA ALA A 328 -39.13 2.28 -8.08
C ALA A 328 -40.57 2.74 -7.79
N ILE A 329 -41.32 1.99 -6.99
CA ILE A 329 -42.67 2.37 -6.55
C ILE A 329 -42.64 3.70 -5.80
N MET A 330 -41.71 3.86 -4.83
CA MET A 330 -41.55 5.12 -4.10
C MET A 330 -41.17 6.29 -5.01
N PHE A 331 -40.33 6.06 -6.02
CA PHE A 331 -39.91 7.09 -6.99
C PHE A 331 -41.09 7.61 -7.81
N PHE A 332 -41.85 6.71 -8.45
CA PHE A 332 -42.99 7.10 -9.27
C PHE A 332 -44.09 7.77 -8.43
N GLN A 333 -44.42 7.20 -7.27
CA GLN A 333 -45.41 7.79 -6.37
C GLN A 333 -44.94 9.14 -5.81
N GLY A 334 -43.69 9.25 -5.39
CA GLY A 334 -43.12 10.49 -4.85
C GLY A 334 -43.09 11.61 -5.88
N ASN A 335 -42.77 11.32 -7.13
CA ASN A 335 -42.81 12.29 -8.22
C ASN A 335 -44.24 12.69 -8.59
N LYS A 336 -45.18 11.73 -8.68
CA LYS A 336 -46.59 12.01 -8.98
C LYS A 336 -47.29 12.81 -7.87
N GLN A 337 -47.05 12.46 -6.61
CA GLN A 337 -47.70 13.05 -5.43
C GLN A 337 -46.95 14.27 -4.88
N LYS A 338 -45.78 14.60 -5.42
CA LYS A 338 -44.84 15.59 -4.85
C LYS A 338 -44.49 15.30 -3.37
N ASP A 339 -44.46 14.03 -2.97
CA ASP A 339 -44.15 13.60 -1.60
C ASP A 339 -42.63 13.54 -1.38
N VAL A 340 -42.14 14.46 -0.54
CA VAL A 340 -40.72 14.62 -0.18
C VAL A 340 -40.12 13.34 0.40
N MET A 341 -40.83 12.67 1.32
CA MET A 341 -40.31 11.50 2.02
C MET A 341 -40.15 10.32 1.08
N LYS A 342 -41.12 10.11 0.16
CA LYS A 342 -41.02 9.07 -0.86
C LYS A 342 -39.86 9.32 -1.82
N LYS A 343 -39.69 10.58 -2.27
CA LYS A 343 -38.56 10.98 -3.13
C LYS A 343 -37.21 10.70 -2.48
N LEU A 344 -37.04 11.09 -1.22
CA LEU A 344 -35.79 10.86 -0.47
C LEU A 344 -35.55 9.37 -0.19
N THR A 345 -36.60 8.61 0.09
CA THR A 345 -36.51 7.15 0.26
C THR A 345 -36.06 6.48 -1.03
N SER A 346 -36.69 6.78 -2.17
CA SER A 346 -36.26 6.24 -3.47
C SER A 346 -34.87 6.71 -3.87
N PHE A 347 -34.52 7.95 -3.55
CA PHE A 347 -33.19 8.51 -3.81
C PHE A 347 -32.11 7.72 -3.05
N GLY A 348 -32.34 7.43 -1.77
CA GLY A 348 -31.41 6.63 -0.98
C GLY A 348 -31.24 5.21 -1.51
N ILE A 349 -32.34 4.55 -1.91
CA ILE A 349 -32.30 3.18 -2.47
C ILE A 349 -31.49 3.16 -3.77
N PHE A 350 -31.79 4.06 -4.71
CA PHE A 350 -31.06 4.09 -5.98
C PHE A 350 -29.62 4.58 -5.82
N TRP A 351 -29.34 5.47 -4.87
CA TRP A 351 -27.96 5.85 -4.53
C TRP A 351 -27.14 4.64 -4.12
N PHE A 352 -27.68 3.77 -3.26
CA PHE A 352 -27.00 2.56 -2.82
C PHE A 352 -26.66 1.65 -4.01
N PHE A 353 -27.65 1.34 -4.85
CA PHE A 353 -27.44 0.48 -6.02
C PHE A 353 -26.45 1.07 -7.03
N ILE A 354 -26.55 2.37 -7.32
CA ILE A 354 -25.59 3.05 -8.22
C ILE A 354 -24.18 3.03 -7.62
N GLY A 355 -24.05 3.28 -6.31
CA GLY A 355 -22.78 3.33 -5.62
C GLY A 355 -22.04 1.99 -5.56
N ILE A 356 -22.78 0.87 -5.43
CA ILE A 356 -22.18 -0.46 -5.34
C ILE A 356 -21.91 -1.11 -6.71
N LEU A 357 -22.68 -0.74 -7.75
CA LEU A 357 -22.69 -1.40 -9.06
C LEU A 357 -21.30 -1.65 -9.68
N PRO A 358 -20.37 -0.67 -9.77
CA PRO A 358 -19.10 -0.93 -10.43
C PRO A 358 -18.22 -1.92 -9.68
N GLN A 359 -18.34 -1.95 -8.36
CA GLN A 359 -17.57 -2.85 -7.49
C GLN A 359 -18.19 -4.25 -7.45
N SER A 360 -19.50 -4.38 -7.66
CA SER A 360 -20.21 -5.66 -7.65
C SER A 360 -20.33 -6.31 -9.04
N SER A 361 -19.95 -5.64 -10.13
CA SER A 361 -20.33 -6.15 -11.47
C SER A 361 -19.37 -5.86 -12.64
N LEU A 362 -18.50 -4.84 -12.58
CA LEU A 362 -17.75 -4.39 -13.77
C LEU A 362 -16.23 -4.55 -13.68
N ILE A 363 -15.66 -4.53 -12.49
CA ILE A 363 -14.20 -4.53 -12.30
C ILE A 363 -13.83 -5.55 -11.22
N ASN A 364 -13.63 -6.82 -11.60
CA ASN A 364 -12.96 -7.78 -10.73
C ASN A 364 -11.45 -7.65 -10.97
N LYS A 365 -10.77 -6.82 -10.16
CA LYS A 365 -9.33 -6.58 -10.29
C LYS A 365 -8.47 -7.55 -9.45
N TYR A 366 -9.05 -8.27 -8.48
CA TYR A 366 -8.27 -8.93 -7.42
C TYR A 366 -8.79 -10.30 -6.93
N GLY A 367 -9.81 -10.90 -7.53
CA GLY A 367 -10.30 -12.24 -7.13
C GLY A 367 -11.10 -12.29 -5.82
N TRP A 368 -10.94 -11.30 -4.94
CA TRP A 368 -11.69 -11.15 -3.69
C TRP A 368 -13.12 -10.66 -3.90
N THR A 369 -14.07 -11.35 -3.27
CA THR A 369 -15.52 -11.15 -3.44
C THR A 369 -16.11 -10.12 -2.48
N ILE A 370 -15.46 -9.77 -1.36
CA ILE A 370 -16.04 -8.87 -0.37
C ILE A 370 -14.96 -8.07 0.38
N PHE A 371 -15.21 -6.77 0.55
CA PHE A 371 -14.44 -5.88 1.42
C PHE A 371 -15.37 -4.78 1.94
N GLU A 372 -15.20 -4.34 3.18
CA GLU A 372 -16.14 -3.41 3.79
C GLU A 372 -16.00 -1.99 3.25
N TYR A 373 -14.79 -1.55 2.88
CA TYR A 373 -14.59 -0.23 2.28
C TYR A 373 -15.37 -0.04 0.97
N ARG A 374 -15.81 -1.13 0.32
CA ARG A 374 -16.57 -1.09 -0.93
C ARG A 374 -17.88 -0.31 -0.78
N VAL A 375 -18.54 -0.43 0.36
CA VAL A 375 -19.82 0.26 0.61
C VAL A 375 -19.67 1.71 1.07
N TYR A 376 -18.45 2.24 1.21
CA TYR A 376 -18.23 3.60 1.73
C TYR A 376 -19.05 4.66 0.99
N LEU A 377 -18.94 4.72 -0.36
CA LEU A 377 -19.73 5.66 -1.18
C LEU A 377 -21.23 5.32 -1.25
N ALA A 378 -21.59 4.04 -1.13
CA ALA A 378 -22.98 3.57 -1.23
C ALA A 378 -23.77 3.81 0.07
N SER A 379 -23.09 3.78 1.22
CA SER A 379 -23.66 3.84 2.57
C SER A 379 -24.56 5.05 2.85
N PRO A 380 -24.29 6.28 2.35
CA PRO A 380 -25.21 7.40 2.54
C PRO A 380 -26.61 7.11 2.04
N GLY A 381 -26.74 6.34 0.95
CA GLY A 381 -28.03 5.93 0.40
C GLY A 381 -28.88 5.12 1.39
N VAL A 382 -28.25 4.20 2.12
CA VAL A 382 -28.93 3.40 3.15
C VAL A 382 -29.33 4.26 4.34
N PHE A 383 -28.44 5.14 4.84
CA PHE A 383 -28.78 6.04 5.96
C PHE A 383 -29.92 7.01 5.62
N ILE A 384 -29.95 7.54 4.40
CA ILE A 384 -31.07 8.35 3.88
C ILE A 384 -32.36 7.50 3.89
N THR A 385 -32.31 6.30 3.32
CA THR A 385 -33.47 5.41 3.20
C THR A 385 -34.05 5.07 4.57
N LEU A 386 -33.22 4.63 5.51
CA LEU A 386 -33.64 4.26 6.86
C LEU A 386 -34.30 5.42 7.59
N LEU A 387 -33.75 6.63 7.52
CA LEU A 387 -34.35 7.79 8.19
C LEU A 387 -35.74 8.11 7.61
N PHE A 388 -35.87 8.18 6.29
CA PHE A 388 -37.11 8.63 5.65
C PHE A 388 -38.19 7.55 5.57
N ILE A 389 -37.82 6.27 5.51
CA ILE A 389 -38.79 5.18 5.61
C ILE A 389 -39.39 5.13 7.02
N THR A 390 -38.58 5.28 8.08
CA THR A 390 -39.06 5.35 9.46
C THR A 390 -40.01 6.53 9.67
N LEU A 391 -39.64 7.72 9.18
CA LEU A 391 -40.50 8.91 9.22
C LEU A 391 -41.81 8.74 8.44
N LYS A 392 -41.81 7.93 7.37
CA LYS A 392 -43.00 7.73 6.52
C LYS A 392 -43.99 6.75 7.13
N PHE A 393 -43.52 5.64 7.69
CA PHE A 393 -44.38 4.56 8.18
C PHE A 393 -44.81 4.73 9.64
N ILE A 394 -44.02 5.42 10.46
CA ILE A 394 -44.42 5.71 11.85
C ILE A 394 -45.33 6.95 11.85
N ARG A 395 -46.64 6.74 12.08
CA ARG A 395 -47.64 7.82 12.08
C ARG A 395 -47.79 8.51 13.44
N ASN A 396 -47.35 7.85 14.53
CA ASN A 396 -47.47 8.37 15.89
C ASN A 396 -46.36 9.39 16.19
N ILE A 397 -46.73 10.67 16.35
CA ILE A 397 -45.79 11.77 16.58
C ILE A 397 -45.03 11.65 17.92
N THR A 398 -45.64 11.05 18.93
CA THR A 398 -44.99 10.79 20.23
C THR A 398 -43.87 9.77 20.06
N VAL A 399 -44.13 8.69 19.31
CA VAL A 399 -43.10 7.68 18.99
C VAL A 399 -41.96 8.31 18.18
N ILE A 400 -42.26 9.13 17.17
CA ILE A 400 -41.22 9.87 16.43
C ILE A 400 -40.39 10.73 17.39
N LYS A 401 -41.01 11.51 18.29
CA LYS A 401 -40.29 12.33 19.27
C LYS A 401 -39.36 11.47 20.15
N LEU A 402 -39.80 10.31 20.61
CA LEU A 402 -38.99 9.36 21.38
C LEU A 402 -37.81 8.83 20.57
N ILE A 403 -38.04 8.43 19.31
CA ILE A 403 -36.98 7.95 18.41
C ILE A 403 -35.88 9.01 18.25
N PHE A 404 -36.26 10.25 17.97
CA PHE A 404 -35.27 11.32 17.79
C PHE A 404 -34.61 11.79 19.09
N LYS A 405 -35.27 11.63 20.24
CA LYS A 405 -34.72 12.06 21.53
C LYS A 405 -33.78 11.03 22.14
N TYR A 406 -34.08 9.73 21.97
CA TYR A 406 -33.36 8.66 22.65
C TYR A 406 -32.72 7.66 21.70
N ILE A 407 -33.48 7.11 20.74
CA ILE A 407 -33.01 5.98 19.92
C ILE A 407 -31.92 6.40 18.93
N ILE A 408 -32.13 7.46 18.14
CA ILE A 408 -31.13 7.92 17.17
C ILE A 408 -29.82 8.34 17.85
N PRO A 409 -29.83 9.17 18.92
CA PRO A 409 -28.61 9.49 19.65
C PRO A 409 -27.92 8.26 20.23
N ALA A 410 -28.68 7.28 20.77
CA ALA A 410 -28.10 6.04 21.29
C ALA A 410 -27.43 5.22 20.18
N ILE A 411 -28.06 5.06 19.01
CA ILE A 411 -27.47 4.37 17.86
C ILE A 411 -26.17 5.08 17.45
N ILE A 412 -26.19 6.40 17.32
CA ILE A 412 -25.00 7.19 16.94
C ILE A 412 -23.88 7.03 17.97
N ALA A 413 -24.20 7.09 19.27
CA ALA A 413 -23.22 6.92 20.34
C ALA A 413 -22.63 5.51 20.36
N ILE A 414 -23.48 4.47 20.23
CA ILE A 414 -23.04 3.07 20.13
C ILE A 414 -22.16 2.89 18.91
N SER A 415 -22.54 3.43 17.75
CA SER A 415 -21.72 3.38 16.52
C SER A 415 -20.35 4.04 16.73
N ALA A 416 -20.29 5.21 17.38
CA ALA A 416 -19.02 5.87 17.69
C ALA A 416 -18.13 5.03 18.64
N VAL A 417 -18.73 4.44 19.69
CA VAL A 417 -18.01 3.57 20.64
C VAL A 417 -17.54 2.29 19.96
N CYS A 418 -18.38 1.65 19.15
CA CYS A 418 -18.00 0.47 18.36
C CYS A 418 -16.86 0.78 17.38
N THR A 419 -16.91 1.95 16.72
CA THR A 419 -15.85 2.38 15.81
C THR A 419 -14.53 2.57 16.56
N PHE A 420 -14.57 3.26 17.71
CA PHE A 420 -13.40 3.41 18.57
C PHE A 420 -12.83 2.06 19.04
N TYR A 421 -13.69 1.16 19.51
CA TYR A 421 -13.30 -0.16 19.99
C TYR A 421 -12.68 -1.01 18.88
N LEU A 422 -13.31 -1.10 17.72
CA LEU A 422 -12.81 -1.90 16.60
C LEU A 422 -11.51 -1.33 16.00
N ASN A 423 -11.31 -0.02 16.07
CA ASN A 423 -10.04 0.60 15.68
C ASN A 423 -8.86 0.15 16.56
N MET A 424 -9.10 -0.34 17.80
CA MET A 424 -8.02 -0.90 18.63
C MET A 424 -7.37 -2.12 17.99
N ASN A 425 -8.07 -2.83 17.10
CA ASN A 425 -7.51 -3.98 16.38
C ASN A 425 -6.39 -3.56 15.43
N TRP A 426 -6.37 -2.31 14.97
CA TRP A 426 -5.38 -1.78 14.04
C TRP A 426 -4.11 -1.27 14.72
N ARG A 427 -3.98 -1.40 16.05
CA ARG A 427 -2.83 -0.86 16.81
C ARG A 427 -1.50 -1.51 16.45
N ASN A 428 -1.52 -2.77 16.02
CA ASN A 428 -0.38 -3.52 15.53
C ASN A 428 -0.85 -4.69 14.64
N GLU A 429 0.08 -5.24 13.86
CA GLU A 429 -0.20 -6.30 12.90
C GLU A 429 -0.78 -7.57 13.56
N VAL A 430 -0.24 -7.98 14.72
CA VAL A 430 -0.70 -9.19 15.44
C VAL A 430 -2.15 -9.05 15.88
N SER A 431 -2.51 -7.96 16.58
CA SER A 431 -3.87 -7.72 17.06
C SER A 431 -4.90 -7.65 15.93
N LEU A 432 -4.50 -7.13 14.76
CA LEU A 432 -5.35 -7.09 13.57
C LEU A 432 -5.67 -8.51 13.10
N TRP A 433 -4.64 -9.35 12.96
CA TRP A 433 -4.82 -10.72 12.45
C TRP A 433 -5.42 -11.67 13.47
N GLU A 434 -5.16 -11.49 14.78
CA GLU A 434 -5.85 -12.22 15.85
C GLU A 434 -7.37 -12.01 15.78
N ASP A 435 -7.81 -10.75 15.58
CA ASP A 435 -9.22 -10.43 15.45
C ASP A 435 -9.84 -11.05 14.18
N ASN A 436 -9.11 -11.02 13.06
CA ASN A 436 -9.55 -11.65 11.81
C ASN A 436 -9.67 -13.18 11.97
N VAL A 437 -8.67 -13.86 12.54
CA VAL A 437 -8.71 -15.31 12.77
C VAL A 437 -9.78 -15.69 13.78
N LYS A 438 -10.04 -14.85 14.80
CA LYS A 438 -11.12 -15.09 15.77
C LYS A 438 -12.50 -15.03 15.10
N LYS A 439 -12.71 -14.10 14.17
CA LYS A 439 -13.98 -13.90 13.46
C LYS A 439 -14.16 -14.87 12.29
N GLU A 440 -13.08 -15.17 11.59
CA GLU A 440 -13.04 -15.98 10.38
C GLU A 440 -12.01 -17.11 10.53
N PRO A 441 -12.22 -18.08 11.44
CA PRO A 441 -11.22 -19.10 11.78
C PRO A 441 -10.91 -20.09 10.64
N LEU A 442 -11.75 -20.12 9.61
CA LEU A 442 -11.57 -20.96 8.43
C LEU A 442 -10.83 -20.24 7.30
N HIS A 443 -10.47 -18.97 7.48
CA HIS A 443 -9.80 -18.21 6.44
C HIS A 443 -8.29 -18.52 6.41
N PRO A 444 -7.76 -19.17 5.36
CA PRO A 444 -6.34 -19.56 5.31
C PRO A 444 -5.42 -18.34 5.34
N ILE A 445 -5.73 -17.30 4.55
CA ILE A 445 -4.93 -16.05 4.55
C ILE A 445 -4.89 -15.38 5.91
N ALA A 446 -6.01 -15.26 6.62
CA ALA A 446 -5.99 -14.63 7.96
C ALA A 446 -4.98 -15.33 8.89
N ARG A 447 -4.92 -16.66 8.84
CA ARG A 447 -3.98 -17.45 9.63
C ARG A 447 -2.54 -17.37 9.13
N ILE A 448 -2.32 -17.34 7.82
CA ILE A 448 -0.97 -17.12 7.26
C ILE A 448 -0.45 -15.74 7.69
N MET A 449 -1.30 -14.71 7.61
CA MET A 449 -0.92 -13.36 8.00
C MET A 449 -0.63 -13.30 9.50
N LEU A 450 -1.46 -13.96 10.32
CA LEU A 450 -1.23 -14.07 11.75
C LEU A 450 0.09 -14.79 12.05
N GLY A 451 0.38 -15.88 11.34
CA GLY A 451 1.63 -16.63 11.45
C GLY A 451 2.85 -15.75 11.14
N ASN A 452 2.81 -15.01 10.04
CA ASN A 452 3.87 -14.07 9.67
C ASN A 452 4.01 -12.93 10.67
N ALA A 453 2.90 -12.37 11.14
CA ALA A 453 2.89 -11.31 12.14
C ALA A 453 3.50 -11.78 13.47
N TYR A 454 3.18 -13.00 13.92
CA TYR A 454 3.84 -13.63 15.07
C TYR A 454 5.33 -13.85 14.83
N GLY A 455 5.74 -14.29 13.63
CA GLY A 455 7.15 -14.44 13.27
C GLY A 455 7.93 -13.13 13.38
N ARG A 456 7.39 -12.05 12.81
CA ARG A 456 7.95 -10.68 12.94
C ARG A 456 8.01 -10.20 14.39
N ALA A 457 7.00 -10.55 15.20
CA ALA A 457 6.96 -10.30 16.63
C ALA A 457 7.84 -11.26 17.46
N LYS A 458 8.59 -12.17 16.82
CA LYS A 458 9.44 -13.20 17.44
C LYS A 458 8.67 -14.23 18.29
N HIS A 459 7.37 -14.35 18.11
CA HIS A 459 6.51 -15.38 18.70
C HIS A 459 6.50 -16.63 17.81
N PHE A 460 7.67 -17.27 17.66
CA PHE A 460 7.87 -18.32 16.64
C PHE A 460 7.01 -19.56 16.85
N LYS A 461 6.68 -19.90 18.11
CA LYS A 461 5.86 -21.09 18.42
C LYS A 461 4.42 -20.90 17.98
N GLU A 462 3.86 -19.73 18.26
CA GLU A 462 2.53 -19.30 17.84
C GLU A 462 2.46 -19.17 16.32
N ALA A 463 3.51 -18.61 15.70
CA ALA A 463 3.64 -18.50 14.25
C ALA A 463 3.53 -19.86 13.55
N LEU A 464 4.36 -20.82 13.97
CA LEU A 464 4.37 -22.17 13.43
C LEU A 464 3.05 -22.90 13.72
N ARG A 465 2.42 -22.68 14.88
CA ARG A 465 1.12 -23.27 15.20
C ARG A 465 0.06 -22.84 14.19
N GLU A 466 -0.06 -21.54 13.91
CA GLU A 466 -1.05 -21.03 12.95
C GLU A 466 -0.79 -21.54 11.54
N LEU A 467 0.46 -21.53 11.09
CA LEU A 467 0.83 -22.03 9.75
C LEU A 467 0.59 -23.54 9.60
N ASN A 468 0.89 -24.34 10.64
CA ASN A 468 0.60 -25.77 10.64
C ASN A 468 -0.90 -26.08 10.58
N LEU A 469 -1.75 -25.26 11.21
CA LEU A 469 -3.20 -25.40 11.07
C LEU A 469 -3.64 -25.15 9.62
N VAL A 470 -3.03 -24.19 8.92
CA VAL A 470 -3.30 -23.98 7.48
C VAL A 470 -2.82 -25.18 6.66
N SER A 471 -1.64 -25.74 6.97
CA SER A 471 -1.13 -26.94 6.29
C SER A 471 -2.09 -28.14 6.39
N GLN A 472 -2.77 -28.27 7.53
CA GLN A 472 -3.79 -29.31 7.72
C GLN A 472 -5.07 -29.03 6.91
N MET A 473 -5.45 -27.77 6.76
CA MET A 473 -6.64 -27.38 5.98
C MET A 473 -6.40 -27.48 4.47
N GLU A 474 -5.20 -27.11 4.01
CA GLU A 474 -4.82 -27.04 2.59
C GLU A 474 -3.43 -27.66 2.36
N PRO A 475 -3.28 -29.00 2.41
CA PRO A 475 -1.98 -29.70 2.39
C PRO A 475 -1.22 -29.61 1.05
N GLY A 476 -1.87 -29.18 -0.03
CA GLY A 476 -1.25 -29.01 -1.35
C GLY A 476 -0.80 -27.59 -1.66
N PHE A 477 -0.79 -26.69 -0.66
CA PHE A 477 -0.55 -25.27 -0.88
C PHE A 477 0.93 -24.91 -0.74
N PRO A 478 1.66 -24.62 -1.85
CA PRO A 478 3.11 -24.44 -1.82
C PRO A 478 3.57 -23.26 -0.97
N GLU A 479 2.72 -22.27 -0.73
CA GLU A 479 2.99 -21.10 0.09
C GLU A 479 3.17 -21.42 1.57
N ILE A 480 2.52 -22.47 2.07
CA ILE A 480 2.55 -22.79 3.51
C ILE A 480 3.96 -23.18 3.95
N PRO A 481 4.65 -24.16 3.32
CA PRO A 481 6.03 -24.46 3.66
C PRO A 481 6.93 -23.24 3.41
N TYR A 482 6.66 -22.41 2.40
CA TYR A 482 7.39 -21.14 2.24
C TYR A 482 7.28 -20.23 3.48
N TYR A 483 6.06 -19.96 3.98
CA TYR A 483 5.88 -19.12 5.16
C TYR A 483 6.46 -19.74 6.43
N ILE A 484 6.39 -21.07 6.57
CA ILE A 484 7.07 -21.79 7.66
C ILE A 484 8.59 -21.57 7.56
N GLY A 485 9.15 -21.69 6.35
CA GLY A 485 10.56 -21.40 6.07
C GLY A 485 10.95 -19.96 6.40
N CYS A 486 10.10 -18.97 6.08
CA CYS A 486 10.31 -17.58 6.48
C CYS A 486 10.36 -17.40 8.00
N VAL A 487 9.48 -18.07 8.74
CA VAL A 487 9.48 -18.03 10.21
C VAL A 487 10.75 -18.68 10.78
N TYR A 488 11.21 -19.81 10.22
CA TYR A 488 12.49 -20.41 10.61
C TYR A 488 13.69 -19.51 10.29
N ALA A 489 13.67 -18.82 9.15
CA ALA A 489 14.72 -17.88 8.77
C ALA A 489 14.77 -16.68 9.74
N GLN A 490 13.61 -16.17 10.18
CA GLN A 490 13.51 -15.11 11.21
C GLN A 490 13.99 -15.60 12.59
N ALA A 491 13.83 -16.89 12.88
CA ALA A 491 14.36 -17.55 14.07
C ALA A 491 15.83 -17.98 13.93
N GLU A 492 16.51 -17.57 12.85
CA GLU A 492 17.91 -17.90 12.51
C GLU A 492 18.19 -19.41 12.36
N GLN A 493 17.13 -20.23 12.21
CA GLN A 493 17.22 -21.66 11.95
C GLN A 493 17.33 -21.92 10.43
N TYR A 494 18.43 -21.46 9.83
CA TYR A 494 18.60 -21.42 8.38
C TYR A 494 18.49 -22.79 7.70
N ASP A 495 18.97 -23.86 8.33
CA ASP A 495 18.90 -25.20 7.72
C ASP A 495 17.45 -25.70 7.60
N LYS A 496 16.63 -25.46 8.62
CA LYS A 496 15.18 -25.77 8.56
C LYS A 496 14.46 -24.86 7.57
N ALA A 497 14.85 -23.58 7.49
CA ALA A 497 14.29 -22.66 6.52
C ALA A 497 14.54 -23.15 5.09
N LEU A 498 15.76 -23.61 4.78
CA LEU A 498 16.12 -24.17 3.49
C LEU A 498 15.32 -25.45 3.16
N GLU A 499 15.11 -26.35 4.14
CA GLU A 499 14.28 -27.54 3.98
C GLU A 499 12.84 -27.19 3.60
N GLU A 500 12.23 -26.23 4.29
CA GLU A 500 10.86 -25.80 4.04
C GLU A 500 10.72 -25.03 2.70
N PHE A 501 11.74 -24.25 2.32
CA PHE A 501 11.77 -23.67 0.97
C PHE A 501 11.87 -24.74 -0.12
N GLU A 502 12.61 -25.82 0.10
CA GLU A 502 12.67 -26.94 -0.85
C GLU A 502 11.30 -27.62 -0.97
N LYS A 503 10.61 -27.89 0.15
CA LYS A 503 9.23 -28.43 0.13
C LYS A 503 8.27 -27.54 -0.67
N SER A 504 8.40 -26.22 -0.53
CA SER A 504 7.61 -25.27 -1.33
C SER A 504 7.89 -25.39 -2.84
N ILE A 505 9.17 -25.50 -3.21
CA ILE A 505 9.64 -25.65 -4.60
C ILE A 505 9.21 -27.01 -5.18
N GLU A 506 9.24 -28.08 -4.40
CA GLU A 506 8.79 -29.43 -4.80
C GLU A 506 7.30 -29.44 -5.16
N ILE A 507 6.47 -28.70 -4.40
CA ILE A 507 5.04 -28.57 -4.69
C ILE A 507 4.83 -27.69 -5.93
N ASN A 508 5.53 -26.56 -6.05
CA ASN A 508 5.44 -25.68 -7.21
C ASN A 508 6.77 -24.96 -7.50
N SER A 509 7.48 -25.46 -8.50
CA SER A 509 8.79 -24.95 -8.93
C SER A 509 8.73 -23.66 -9.76
N THR A 510 7.53 -23.15 -10.06
CA THR A 510 7.34 -21.90 -10.81
C THR A 510 7.18 -20.68 -9.91
N LEU A 511 7.16 -20.86 -8.59
CA LEU A 511 7.04 -19.77 -7.64
C LEU A 511 8.38 -19.03 -7.50
N PRO A 512 8.44 -17.70 -7.71
CA PRO A 512 9.71 -17.01 -7.65
C PRO A 512 10.23 -16.75 -6.23
N PHE A 513 9.32 -16.63 -5.24
CA PHE A 513 9.66 -16.20 -3.86
C PHE A 513 10.41 -17.22 -2.99
N PRO A 514 10.20 -18.56 -3.11
CA PRO A 514 11.00 -19.53 -2.38
C PRO A 514 12.44 -19.53 -2.89
N HIS A 515 12.65 -19.46 -4.21
CA HIS A 515 13.98 -19.31 -4.83
C HIS A 515 14.69 -18.03 -4.36
N TYR A 516 13.99 -16.90 -4.29
CA TYR A 516 14.54 -15.64 -3.77
C TYR A 516 15.01 -15.78 -2.31
N SER A 517 14.13 -16.29 -1.45
CA SER A 517 14.41 -16.41 -0.01
C SER A 517 15.50 -17.43 0.28
N LYS A 518 15.51 -18.55 -0.46
CA LYS A 518 16.59 -19.54 -0.45
C LYS A 518 17.92 -18.91 -0.89
N GLY A 519 17.93 -18.19 -2.01
CA GLY A 519 19.09 -17.45 -2.51
C GLY A 519 19.67 -16.47 -1.49
N LYS A 520 18.81 -15.72 -0.78
CA LYS A 520 19.23 -14.80 0.28
C LYS A 520 19.94 -15.52 1.45
N ILE A 521 19.41 -16.66 1.89
CA ILE A 521 20.07 -17.47 2.94
C ILE A 521 21.40 -18.04 2.43
N LEU A 522 21.46 -18.48 1.18
CA LEU A 522 22.70 -19.02 0.58
C LEU A 522 23.79 -17.94 0.48
N VAL A 523 23.43 -16.70 0.12
CA VAL A 523 24.35 -15.53 0.21
C VAL A 523 24.87 -15.36 1.63
N TYR A 524 24.00 -15.39 2.63
CA TYR A 524 24.41 -15.28 4.03
C TYR A 524 25.38 -16.40 4.46
N LYS A 525 25.13 -17.63 3.99
CA LYS A 525 26.02 -18.79 4.21
C LYS A 525 27.28 -18.78 3.30
N LYS A 526 27.46 -17.76 2.45
CA LYS A 526 28.56 -17.62 1.48
C LYS A 526 28.62 -18.77 0.46
N MET A 527 27.49 -19.40 0.18
CA MET A 527 27.34 -20.44 -0.84
C MET A 527 27.02 -19.77 -2.19
N TRP A 528 28.02 -19.10 -2.77
CA TRP A 528 27.84 -18.16 -3.86
C TRP A 528 27.31 -18.79 -5.16
N VAL A 529 27.76 -20.02 -5.48
CA VAL A 529 27.37 -20.72 -6.72
C VAL A 529 25.88 -21.09 -6.68
N GLU A 530 25.45 -21.69 -5.57
CA GLU A 530 24.06 -22.07 -5.33
C GLU A 530 23.17 -20.82 -5.22
N ALA A 531 23.64 -19.78 -4.51
CA ALA A 531 22.93 -18.51 -4.41
C ALA A 531 22.67 -17.89 -5.79
N ALA A 532 23.70 -17.78 -6.63
CA ALA A 532 23.56 -17.22 -7.97
C ALA A 532 22.56 -18.01 -8.83
N LYS A 533 22.54 -19.34 -8.72
CA LYS A 533 21.58 -20.20 -9.43
C LYS A 533 20.13 -19.92 -9.00
N GLU A 534 19.87 -19.91 -7.70
CA GLU A 534 18.52 -19.68 -7.15
C GLU A 534 18.02 -18.26 -7.46
N LEU A 535 18.88 -17.25 -7.31
CA LEU A 535 18.55 -15.86 -7.60
C LEU A 535 18.29 -15.61 -9.11
N LYS A 536 19.08 -16.23 -10.01
CA LYS A 536 18.81 -16.18 -11.46
C LYS A 536 17.46 -16.81 -11.81
N LEU A 537 17.12 -17.92 -11.16
CA LEU A 537 15.83 -18.59 -11.40
C LEU A 537 14.66 -17.73 -10.90
N SER A 538 14.77 -17.17 -9.70
CA SER A 538 13.76 -16.25 -9.16
C SER A 538 13.56 -15.01 -10.03
N LEU A 539 14.65 -14.43 -10.55
CA LEU A 539 14.62 -13.30 -11.49
C LEU A 539 13.90 -13.69 -12.80
N LYS A 540 14.20 -14.87 -13.35
CA LYS A 540 13.55 -15.41 -14.55
C LYS A 540 12.05 -15.65 -14.34
N LEU A 541 11.65 -16.05 -13.13
CA LEU A 541 10.26 -16.30 -12.74
C LEU A 541 9.49 -15.02 -12.39
N GLY A 542 10.14 -13.85 -12.37
CA GLY A 542 9.47 -12.54 -12.39
C GLY A 542 9.73 -11.62 -11.19
N ILE A 543 10.53 -12.00 -10.20
CA ILE A 543 10.93 -11.05 -9.14
C ILE A 543 12.00 -10.11 -9.70
N GLN A 544 11.64 -8.84 -9.90
CA GLN A 544 12.54 -7.78 -10.36
C GLN A 544 12.55 -6.65 -9.33
N THR A 545 13.42 -6.77 -8.34
CA THR A 545 13.60 -5.79 -7.26
C THR A 545 15.05 -5.37 -7.17
N PRO A 546 15.37 -4.15 -6.67
CA PRO A 546 16.76 -3.76 -6.43
C PRO A 546 17.52 -4.81 -5.60
N ASP A 547 16.88 -5.37 -4.57
CA ASP A 547 17.50 -6.34 -3.66
C ASP A 547 17.93 -7.64 -4.35
N ILE A 548 17.11 -8.21 -5.26
CA ILE A 548 17.52 -9.44 -5.96
C ILE A 548 18.69 -9.19 -6.91
N TYR A 549 18.71 -8.04 -7.58
CA TYR A 549 19.83 -7.65 -8.43
C TYR A 549 21.10 -7.45 -7.61
N ASN A 550 20.99 -6.84 -6.43
CA ASN A 550 22.13 -6.67 -5.52
C ASN A 550 22.69 -8.01 -5.07
N LEU A 551 21.85 -8.89 -4.52
CA LEU A 551 22.26 -10.21 -4.03
C LEU A 551 22.85 -11.07 -5.14
N LEU A 552 22.29 -10.98 -6.35
CA LEU A 552 22.82 -11.70 -7.50
C LEU A 552 24.14 -11.11 -7.97
N GLY A 553 24.28 -9.78 -7.98
CA GLY A 553 25.54 -9.10 -8.28
C GLY A 553 26.65 -9.49 -7.31
N ASP A 554 26.35 -9.53 -6.01
CA ASP A 554 27.28 -9.99 -4.97
C ASP A 554 27.71 -11.44 -5.21
N ALA A 555 26.75 -12.33 -5.47
CA ALA A 555 27.03 -13.74 -5.74
C ALA A 555 27.87 -13.92 -7.01
N LEU A 556 27.55 -13.21 -8.09
CA LEU A 556 28.30 -13.27 -9.36
C LEU A 556 29.73 -12.77 -9.19
N ASN A 557 29.91 -11.64 -8.52
CA ASN A 557 31.22 -11.08 -8.21
C ASN A 557 32.08 -12.09 -7.42
N MET A 558 31.51 -12.71 -6.40
CA MET A 558 32.20 -13.72 -5.59
C MET A 558 32.52 -15.02 -6.36
N THR A 559 31.74 -15.34 -7.40
CA THR A 559 32.04 -16.45 -8.32
C THR A 559 32.99 -16.08 -9.47
N GLY A 560 33.42 -14.82 -9.56
CA GLY A 560 34.33 -14.33 -10.60
C GLY A 560 33.67 -13.84 -11.89
N ASP A 561 32.33 -13.87 -11.99
CA ASP A 561 31.58 -13.29 -13.11
C ASP A 561 31.37 -11.78 -12.89
N VAL A 562 32.47 -11.03 -13.02
CA VAL A 562 32.50 -9.58 -12.76
C VAL A 562 31.63 -8.82 -13.76
N THR A 563 31.60 -9.24 -15.03
CA THR A 563 30.77 -8.61 -16.07
C THR A 563 29.29 -8.78 -15.75
N GLY A 564 28.86 -9.99 -15.37
CA GLY A 564 27.48 -10.23 -14.94
C GLY A 564 27.13 -9.45 -13.67
N ALA A 565 28.06 -9.31 -12.72
CA ALA A 565 27.85 -8.51 -11.51
C ALA A 565 27.62 -7.02 -11.81
N ILE A 566 28.39 -6.44 -12.73
CA ILE A 566 28.21 -5.05 -13.20
C ILE A 566 26.80 -4.87 -13.78
N GLU A 567 26.37 -5.77 -14.68
CA GLU A 567 25.04 -5.70 -15.29
C GLU A 567 23.92 -5.72 -14.23
N MET A 568 24.06 -6.58 -13.21
CA MET A 568 23.06 -6.67 -12.14
C MET A 568 23.02 -5.39 -11.29
N TYR A 569 24.17 -4.82 -10.91
CA TYR A 569 24.18 -3.55 -10.18
C TYR A 569 23.63 -2.38 -11.00
N GLU A 570 23.94 -2.31 -12.29
CA GLU A 570 23.35 -1.32 -13.19
C GLU A 570 21.82 -1.46 -13.25
N ASN A 571 21.30 -2.68 -13.33
CA ASN A 571 19.87 -2.94 -13.33
C ASN A 571 19.22 -2.57 -11.97
N SER A 572 19.90 -2.79 -10.86
CA SER A 572 19.44 -2.33 -9.54
C SER A 572 19.34 -0.80 -9.47
N LEU A 573 20.36 -0.09 -9.95
CA LEU A 573 20.40 1.38 -9.95
C LEU A 573 19.37 1.99 -10.90
N LYS A 574 19.02 1.33 -12.01
CA LYS A 574 17.88 1.74 -12.86
C LYS A 574 16.56 1.76 -12.08
N LEU A 575 16.40 0.87 -11.10
CA LEU A 575 15.20 0.79 -10.25
C LEU A 575 15.29 1.70 -9.01
N ASN A 576 16.48 1.88 -8.45
CA ASN A 576 16.72 2.75 -7.30
C ASN A 576 17.99 3.58 -7.48
N LEU A 577 17.83 4.76 -8.08
CA LEU A 577 18.92 5.68 -8.43
C LEU A 577 19.63 6.31 -7.22
N ASN A 578 19.09 6.20 -6.01
CA ASN A 578 19.62 6.88 -4.83
C ASN A 578 20.25 5.90 -3.81
N ASN A 579 20.78 4.77 -4.27
CA ASN A 579 21.42 3.80 -3.40
C ASN A 579 22.95 3.98 -3.36
N ALA A 580 23.42 4.67 -2.31
CA ALA A 580 24.85 4.97 -2.13
C ALA A 580 25.75 3.72 -2.09
N GLU A 581 25.31 2.65 -1.43
CA GLU A 581 26.10 1.41 -1.33
C GLU A 581 26.26 0.75 -2.70
N MET A 582 25.22 0.79 -3.54
CA MET A 582 25.28 0.20 -4.88
C MET A 582 26.16 1.00 -5.84
N HIS A 583 26.08 2.33 -5.81
CA HIS A 583 27.03 3.18 -6.54
C HIS A 583 28.49 2.87 -6.12
N ASN A 584 28.74 2.68 -4.82
CA ASN A 584 30.07 2.31 -4.33
C ASN A 584 30.53 0.92 -4.80
N ASN A 585 29.64 -0.09 -4.74
CA ASN A 585 29.95 -1.45 -5.18
C ASN A 585 30.23 -1.50 -6.69
N LEU A 586 29.42 -0.81 -7.50
CA LEU A 586 29.63 -0.68 -8.93
C LEU A 586 30.96 0.03 -9.25
N GLY A 587 31.26 1.13 -8.56
CA GLY A 587 32.52 1.85 -8.71
C GLY A 587 33.75 1.02 -8.32
N ASN A 588 33.63 0.17 -7.30
CA ASN A 588 34.68 -0.80 -6.96
C ASN A 588 34.90 -1.83 -8.08
N LEU A 589 33.82 -2.37 -8.68
CA LEU A 589 33.95 -3.29 -9.82
C LEU A 589 34.57 -2.61 -11.06
N TYR A 590 34.19 -1.36 -11.34
CA TYR A 590 34.84 -0.59 -12.40
C TYR A 590 36.33 -0.33 -12.11
N THR A 591 36.69 -0.12 -10.85
CA THR A 591 38.10 -0.02 -10.43
C THR A 591 38.86 -1.32 -10.70
N GLN A 592 38.25 -2.47 -10.41
CA GLN A 592 38.84 -3.80 -10.65
C GLN A 592 38.98 -4.12 -12.14
N THR A 593 38.05 -3.67 -12.97
CA THR A 593 38.05 -3.89 -14.42
C THR A 593 38.84 -2.84 -15.21
N GLY A 594 39.42 -1.84 -14.54
CA GLY A 594 40.22 -0.78 -15.17
C GLY A 594 39.41 0.37 -15.77
N ASN A 595 38.09 0.39 -15.60
CA ASN A 595 37.20 1.45 -16.07
C ASN A 595 37.21 2.66 -15.12
N PHE A 596 38.38 3.27 -14.92
CA PHE A 596 38.62 4.24 -13.85
C PHE A 596 37.74 5.50 -13.91
N ALA A 597 37.37 5.97 -15.11
CA ALA A 597 36.50 7.14 -15.24
C ALA A 597 35.07 6.86 -14.73
N LEU A 598 34.53 5.68 -15.02
CA LEU A 598 33.24 5.25 -14.50
C LEU A 598 33.33 5.01 -12.99
N ALA A 599 34.42 4.39 -12.53
CA ALA A 599 34.66 4.19 -11.10
C ALA A 599 34.64 5.50 -10.31
N ASP A 600 35.33 6.54 -10.78
CA ASP A 600 35.38 7.85 -10.13
C ASP A 600 33.97 8.48 -10.03
N SER A 601 33.23 8.47 -11.13
CA SER A 601 31.85 8.98 -11.19
C SER A 601 30.91 8.28 -10.21
N GLU A 602 30.95 6.94 -10.18
CA GLU A 602 30.08 6.13 -9.33
C GLU A 602 30.42 6.30 -7.84
N ILE A 603 31.71 6.24 -7.47
CA ILE A 603 32.15 6.39 -6.08
C ILE A 603 31.86 7.81 -5.56
N LEU A 604 32.07 8.86 -6.37
CA LEU A 604 31.73 10.22 -5.97
C LEU A 604 30.22 10.42 -5.82
N THR A 605 29.41 9.77 -6.65
CA THR A 605 27.94 9.76 -6.49
C THR A 605 27.53 9.09 -5.19
N ALA A 606 28.13 7.93 -4.86
CA ALA A 606 27.92 7.26 -3.58
C ALA A 606 28.22 8.17 -2.38
N LEU A 607 29.36 8.87 -2.40
CA LEU A 607 29.79 9.77 -1.33
C LEU A 607 28.95 11.05 -1.25
N LYS A 608 28.39 11.52 -2.37
CA LYS A 608 27.42 12.62 -2.37
C LYS A 608 26.10 12.20 -1.72
N LEU A 609 25.64 10.97 -1.98
CA LEU A 609 24.42 10.43 -1.39
C LEU A 609 24.59 10.09 0.09
N ASN A 610 25.75 9.53 0.48
CA ASN A 610 26.09 9.24 1.86
C ASN A 610 27.53 9.68 2.20
N PRO A 611 27.70 10.89 2.76
CA PRO A 611 29.01 11.42 3.16
C PRO A 611 29.70 10.65 4.30
N ASN A 612 29.00 9.74 4.98
CA ASN A 612 29.57 8.92 6.05
C ASN A 612 29.91 7.48 5.59
N LEU A 613 29.88 7.21 4.28
CA LEU A 613 30.20 5.91 3.72
C LEU A 613 31.71 5.66 3.72
N TYR A 614 32.24 5.12 4.82
CA TYR A 614 33.68 4.87 4.96
C TYR A 614 34.25 3.93 3.88
N ASP A 615 33.48 2.92 3.45
CA ASP A 615 33.86 2.03 2.35
C ASP A 615 33.99 2.78 1.01
N GLY A 616 33.20 3.85 0.81
CA GLY A 616 33.30 4.75 -0.34
C GLY A 616 34.62 5.51 -0.40
N TYR A 617 35.06 6.09 0.73
CA TYR A 617 36.35 6.75 0.80
C TYR A 617 37.52 5.76 0.65
N ASN A 618 37.39 4.55 1.18
CA ASN A 618 38.37 3.51 0.96
C ASN A 618 38.45 3.12 -0.53
N ASN A 619 37.32 2.89 -1.19
CA ASN A 619 37.29 2.51 -2.61
C ASN A 619 37.79 3.66 -3.50
N LEU A 620 37.52 4.92 -3.15
CA LEU A 620 38.11 6.08 -3.83
C LEU A 620 39.63 6.10 -3.66
N GLY A 621 40.12 5.79 -2.47
CA GLY A 621 41.56 5.64 -2.21
C GLY A 621 42.18 4.52 -3.05
N VAL A 622 41.52 3.37 -3.17
CA VAL A 622 41.97 2.26 -4.05
C VAL A 622 42.00 2.69 -5.52
N LEU A 623 40.98 3.40 -5.99
CA LEU A 623 40.94 3.96 -7.34
C LEU A 623 42.11 4.92 -7.59
N TYR A 624 42.40 5.82 -6.65
CA TYR A 624 43.53 6.74 -6.74
C TYR A 624 44.87 6.01 -6.71
N ALA A 625 45.02 4.97 -5.90
CA ALA A 625 46.22 4.14 -5.89
C ALA A 625 46.43 3.45 -7.25
N ASN A 626 45.37 2.88 -7.84
CA ASN A 626 45.43 2.20 -9.14
C ASN A 626 45.71 3.15 -10.31
N THR A 627 45.39 4.43 -10.17
CA THR A 627 45.69 5.49 -11.16
C THR A 627 47.01 6.22 -10.88
N GLY A 628 47.81 5.74 -9.91
CA GLY A 628 49.12 6.30 -9.56
C GLY A 628 49.08 7.54 -8.66
N ARG A 629 47.90 8.00 -8.24
CA ARG A 629 47.69 9.16 -7.37
C ARG A 629 47.80 8.78 -5.89
N MET A 630 48.97 8.28 -5.50
CA MET A 630 49.17 7.66 -4.18
C MET A 630 49.00 8.65 -3.00
N THR A 631 49.32 9.93 -3.20
CA THR A 631 49.11 10.99 -2.18
C THR A 631 47.62 11.27 -1.92
N ASP A 632 46.81 11.27 -2.98
CA ASP A 632 45.36 11.40 -2.86
C ASP A 632 44.75 10.14 -2.22
N ALA A 633 45.28 8.96 -2.55
CA ALA A 633 44.86 7.70 -1.93
C ALA A 633 45.04 7.74 -0.40
N VAL A 634 46.19 8.21 0.10
CA VAL A 634 46.45 8.40 1.54
C VAL A 634 45.39 9.30 2.19
N LYS A 635 45.00 10.40 1.53
CA LYS A 635 44.00 11.33 2.05
C LYS A 635 42.62 10.67 2.20
N GLU A 636 42.19 9.91 1.20
CA GLU A 636 40.89 9.25 1.24
C GLU A 636 40.88 8.04 2.20
N PHE A 637 41.96 7.26 2.30
CA PHE A 637 42.06 6.21 3.33
C PHE A 637 42.01 6.78 4.75
N LYS A 638 42.65 7.94 5.00
CA LYS A 638 42.56 8.63 6.30
C LYS A 638 41.13 9.08 6.62
N ARG A 639 40.36 9.54 5.62
CA ARG A 639 38.94 9.88 5.81
C ARG A 639 38.10 8.64 6.13
N ALA A 640 38.35 7.51 5.46
CA ALA A 640 37.70 6.25 5.80
C ALA A 640 37.95 5.88 7.27
N LEU A 641 39.19 6.00 7.73
CA LEU A 641 39.57 5.70 9.12
C LEU A 641 39.08 6.74 10.14
N SER A 642 38.87 8.00 9.75
CA SER A 642 38.28 9.00 10.65
C SER A 642 36.80 8.72 10.92
N ILE A 643 36.11 8.09 9.97
CA ILE A 643 34.72 7.66 10.11
C ILE A 643 34.64 6.32 10.84
N LYS A 644 35.41 5.32 10.39
CA LYS A 644 35.48 3.98 11.00
C LYS A 644 36.89 3.67 11.49
N LYS A 645 37.10 3.88 12.78
CA LYS A 645 38.43 3.82 13.42
C LYS A 645 39.05 2.41 13.48
N ASP A 646 38.24 1.37 13.45
CA ASP A 646 38.62 -0.05 13.58
C ASP A 646 38.61 -0.79 12.22
N TYR A 647 38.83 -0.07 11.13
CA TYR A 647 38.72 -0.64 9.78
C TYR A 647 40.03 -1.27 9.29
N ILE A 648 40.19 -2.59 9.50
CA ILE A 648 41.40 -3.35 9.14
C ILE A 648 41.81 -3.17 7.66
N THR A 649 40.84 -3.24 6.73
CA THR A 649 41.13 -3.04 5.29
C THR A 649 41.65 -1.62 5.02
N GLY A 650 41.08 -0.61 5.68
CA GLY A 650 41.55 0.78 5.58
C GLY A 650 42.97 0.97 6.09
N PHE A 651 43.33 0.37 7.23
CA PHE A 651 44.70 0.39 7.75
C PHE A 651 45.69 -0.30 6.81
N LYS A 652 45.34 -1.48 6.28
CA LYS A 652 46.15 -2.18 5.28
C LYS A 652 46.39 -1.30 4.05
N ASN A 653 45.32 -0.71 3.50
CA ASN A 653 45.40 0.09 2.30
C ASN A 653 46.19 1.40 2.51
N LEU A 654 46.01 2.05 3.65
CA LEU A 654 46.78 3.23 4.04
C LEU A 654 48.28 2.91 4.19
N ALA A 655 48.61 1.83 4.88
CA ALA A 655 49.99 1.38 5.04
C ALA A 655 50.62 1.03 3.69
N ASN A 656 49.90 0.32 2.82
CA ASN A 656 50.36 0.02 1.46
C ASN A 656 50.61 1.29 0.63
N ALA A 657 49.74 2.29 0.75
CA ALA A 657 49.93 3.57 0.07
C ALA A 657 51.18 4.31 0.58
N TYR A 658 51.42 4.32 1.88
CA TYR A 658 52.63 4.87 2.48
C TYR A 658 53.90 4.13 2.03
N MET A 659 53.88 2.80 2.01
CA MET A 659 54.98 2.00 1.49
C MET A 659 55.25 2.29 0.00
N GLY A 660 54.20 2.47 -0.80
CA GLY A 660 54.32 2.88 -2.21
C GLY A 660 54.97 4.26 -2.38
N LEU A 661 54.78 5.16 -1.42
CA LEU A 661 55.46 6.47 -1.33
C LEU A 661 56.85 6.40 -0.66
N LYS A 662 57.31 5.22 -0.23
CA LYS A 662 58.52 5.02 0.59
C LYS A 662 58.50 5.74 1.94
N MET A 663 57.32 6.11 2.42
CA MET A 663 57.05 6.73 3.73
C MET A 663 56.92 5.65 4.80
N PHE A 664 58.04 5.02 5.10
CA PHE A 664 58.06 3.80 5.92
C PHE A 664 57.77 4.03 7.41
N ASP A 665 58.03 5.23 7.93
CA ASP A 665 57.77 5.55 9.34
C ASP A 665 56.26 5.75 9.58
N GLU A 666 55.57 6.39 8.64
CA GLU A 666 54.12 6.54 8.66
C GLU A 666 53.41 5.21 8.43
N ALA A 667 53.95 4.34 7.57
CA ALA A 667 53.45 2.97 7.39
C ALA A 667 53.57 2.18 8.70
N ASP A 668 54.72 2.24 9.37
CA ASP A 668 54.97 1.56 10.64
C ASP A 668 54.05 2.09 11.75
N SER A 669 53.91 3.42 11.88
CA SER A 669 52.97 4.02 12.83
C SER A 669 51.53 3.60 12.57
N THR A 670 51.12 3.51 11.30
CA THR A 670 49.76 3.10 10.90
C THR A 670 49.51 1.63 11.27
N LEU A 671 50.46 0.75 11.00
CA LEU A 671 50.35 -0.68 11.30
C LEU A 671 50.45 -0.97 12.80
N ASN A 672 51.28 -0.24 13.54
CA ASN A 672 51.36 -0.32 15.01
C ASN A 672 50.05 0.12 15.67
N ALA A 673 49.39 1.17 15.15
CA ALA A 673 48.06 1.53 15.60
C ALA A 673 47.03 0.42 15.31
N ALA A 674 47.09 -0.20 14.13
CA ALA A 674 46.18 -1.27 13.74
C ALA A 674 46.35 -2.55 14.59
N ILE A 675 47.60 -2.97 14.84
CA ILE A 675 47.88 -4.17 15.63
C ILE A 675 47.63 -3.96 17.13
N ALA A 676 47.78 -2.73 17.64
CA ALA A 676 47.39 -2.40 19.02
C ALA A 676 45.87 -2.53 19.23
N MET A 677 45.08 -2.24 18.20
CA MET A 677 43.63 -2.45 18.23
C MET A 677 43.23 -3.91 18.04
N ASN A 678 43.95 -4.64 17.17
CA ASN A 678 43.68 -6.05 16.89
C ASN A 678 44.97 -6.86 16.77
N PRO A 679 45.52 -7.37 17.90
CA PRO A 679 46.79 -8.07 17.93
C PRO A 679 46.81 -9.37 17.10
N ASP A 680 45.66 -10.01 16.97
CA ASP A 680 45.51 -11.29 16.27
C ASP A 680 45.09 -11.13 14.80
N SER A 681 45.21 -9.93 14.24
CA SER A 681 44.90 -9.69 12.83
C SER A 681 45.99 -10.25 11.92
N PHE A 682 45.80 -11.46 11.40
CA PHE A 682 46.71 -12.09 10.44
C PHE A 682 46.92 -11.25 9.17
N VAL A 683 45.94 -10.41 8.78
CA VAL A 683 46.06 -9.47 7.65
C VAL A 683 47.04 -8.33 7.97
N ILE A 684 46.94 -7.72 9.14
CA ILE A 684 47.85 -6.64 9.56
C ILE A 684 49.26 -7.19 9.79
N LEU A 685 49.38 -8.35 10.45
CA LEU A 685 50.66 -9.05 10.63
C LEU A 685 51.34 -9.35 9.29
N THR A 686 50.58 -9.82 8.29
CA THR A 686 51.11 -10.02 6.94
C THR A 686 51.55 -8.71 6.30
N THR A 687 50.82 -7.62 6.52
CA THR A 687 51.16 -6.29 5.98
C THR A 687 52.42 -5.70 6.62
N ILE A 688 52.63 -5.93 7.93
CA ILE A 688 53.90 -5.61 8.61
C ILE A 688 55.04 -6.43 8.02
N GLY A 689 54.82 -7.73 7.77
CA GLY A 689 55.77 -8.58 7.06
C GLY A 689 56.14 -8.02 5.68
N ASN A 690 55.14 -7.58 4.89
CA ASN A 690 55.35 -6.95 3.59
C ASN A 690 56.20 -5.68 3.69
N MET A 691 55.97 -4.86 4.72
CA MET A 691 56.75 -3.65 4.96
C MET A 691 58.22 -3.94 5.26
N HIS A 692 58.52 -4.89 6.16
CA HIS A 692 59.90 -5.29 6.45
C HIS A 692 60.57 -5.91 5.23
N LEU A 693 59.83 -6.69 4.44
CA LEU A 693 60.34 -7.25 3.20
C LEU A 693 60.74 -6.15 2.20
N LEU A 694 59.93 -5.09 2.05
CA LEU A 694 60.24 -3.93 1.22
C LEU A 694 61.43 -3.10 1.75
N LYS A 695 61.64 -3.07 3.08
CA LYS A 695 62.83 -2.47 3.71
C LYS A 695 64.11 -3.32 3.53
N GLY A 696 63.98 -4.55 3.03
CA GLY A 696 65.08 -5.51 2.88
C GLY A 696 65.34 -6.39 4.12
N ASP A 697 64.55 -6.23 5.18
CA ASP A 697 64.67 -7.00 6.41
C ASP A 697 63.88 -8.32 6.31
N LYS A 698 64.49 -9.29 5.64
CA LYS A 698 63.88 -10.62 5.42
C LYS A 698 63.64 -11.39 6.71
N ALA A 699 64.47 -11.18 7.75
CA ALA A 699 64.34 -11.88 9.02
C ALA A 699 63.08 -11.44 9.77
N MET A 700 62.89 -10.12 9.93
CA MET A 700 61.67 -9.57 10.53
C MET A 700 60.43 -9.87 9.70
N ALA A 701 60.52 -9.76 8.37
CA ALA A 701 59.41 -10.12 7.49
C ALA A 701 58.93 -11.56 7.73
N ARG A 702 59.88 -12.51 7.81
CA ARG A 702 59.59 -13.92 8.06
C ARG A 702 58.93 -14.16 9.40
N GLU A 703 59.38 -13.48 10.45
CA GLU A 703 58.79 -13.58 11.79
C GLU A 703 57.30 -13.21 11.76
N PHE A 704 56.97 -12.07 11.13
CA PHE A 704 55.60 -11.60 11.03
C PHE A 704 54.70 -12.48 10.15
N TYR A 705 55.23 -13.04 9.05
CA TYR A 705 54.48 -14.03 8.27
C TYR A 705 54.20 -15.30 9.07
N LEU A 706 55.16 -15.79 9.86
CA LEU A 706 54.93 -16.96 10.73
C LEU A 706 53.89 -16.67 11.81
N LYS A 707 53.87 -15.47 12.40
CA LYS A 707 52.81 -15.03 13.33
C LYS A 707 51.44 -15.04 12.64
N ALA A 708 51.34 -14.50 11.42
CA ALA A 708 50.08 -14.51 10.66
C ALA A 708 49.60 -15.94 10.35
N LEU A 709 50.51 -16.82 9.91
CA LEU A 709 50.20 -18.22 9.57
C LEU A 709 49.87 -19.08 10.81
N LYS A 710 50.40 -18.74 11.98
CA LYS A 710 49.99 -19.38 13.24
C LYS A 710 48.50 -19.14 13.54
N ILE A 711 47.98 -17.97 13.15
CA ILE A 711 46.57 -17.59 13.35
C ILE A 711 45.70 -18.15 12.22
N ASN A 712 46.14 -18.00 10.97
CA ASN A 712 45.47 -18.57 9.80
C ASN A 712 46.47 -19.35 8.93
N PRO A 713 46.60 -20.67 9.15
CA PRO A 713 47.53 -21.51 8.39
C PRO A 713 47.26 -21.56 6.89
N SER A 714 46.04 -21.25 6.47
CA SER A 714 45.61 -21.28 5.07
C SER A 714 45.70 -19.93 4.36
N TYR A 715 46.26 -18.89 4.99
CA TYR A 715 46.30 -17.55 4.39
C TYR A 715 47.29 -17.48 3.22
N THR A 716 46.75 -17.44 2.01
CA THR A 716 47.50 -17.58 0.75
C THR A 716 48.55 -16.50 0.53
N GLU A 717 48.25 -15.25 0.89
CA GLU A 717 49.19 -14.13 0.73
C GLU A 717 50.44 -14.29 1.62
N ALA A 718 50.25 -14.67 2.90
CA ALA A 718 51.36 -14.94 3.80
C ALA A 718 52.18 -16.17 3.35
N LEU A 719 51.52 -17.24 2.90
CA LEU A 719 52.19 -18.43 2.35
C LEU A 719 53.02 -18.10 1.12
N LYS A 720 52.54 -17.21 0.25
CA LYS A 720 53.29 -16.76 -0.94
C LYS A 720 54.46 -15.86 -0.56
N ASN A 721 54.25 -14.91 0.35
CA ASN A 721 55.24 -13.89 0.66
C ASN A 721 56.34 -14.40 1.60
N ILE A 722 56.05 -15.40 2.44
CA ILE A 722 57.09 -16.03 3.27
C ILE A 722 58.16 -16.74 2.43
N GLU A 723 57.80 -17.27 1.26
CA GLU A 723 58.76 -17.87 0.33
C GLU A 723 59.82 -16.85 -0.14
N LEU A 724 59.44 -15.57 -0.29
CA LEU A 724 60.34 -14.48 -0.67
C LEU A 724 61.38 -14.14 0.42
N THR A 725 61.18 -14.63 1.63
CA THR A 725 62.11 -14.44 2.77
C THR A 725 63.16 -15.54 2.88
N LYS A 726 63.08 -16.61 2.07
CA LYS A 726 64.12 -17.63 2.00
C LYS A 726 65.36 -17.03 1.34
N THR A 727 66.50 -17.10 2.01
CA THR A 727 67.81 -16.89 1.39
C THR A 727 68.22 -18.19 0.69
N ASN A 728 68.79 -18.09 -0.52
CA ASN A 728 69.56 -19.19 -1.10
C ASN A 728 70.74 -19.55 -0.23
#